data_AF-A0A7V2W9I5-F1
#
_entry.id   AF-A0A7V2W9I5-F1
#
_cell.length_a   1.000
_cell.length_b   1.000
_cell.length_c   1.000
_cell.angle_alpha   90.00
_cell.angle_beta   90.00
_cell.angle_gamma   90.00
#
_symmetry.space_group_name_H-M   'P 1'
#
loop_
_entity.id
_entity.type
_entity.pdbx_description
1 polymer ?
#
loop_
_entity_poly.entity_id
_entity_poly.type
_entity_poly.pdbx_seq_one_letter_code
_entity_poly.pdbx_strand_id
1 'polypeptide(L)'
;ETPIISNFKEGLSVLEYFNSTHGARKGLADTALKTANSGYLTRRLVDVAQDCIIVEEDCGTDKGLPVTTNVAGTAAEEFAERLLGRCTASDVVDPKSGELLVPAGTLLDESHVARIEEAGVDSVRVRSVLTCESRGGVCARCYGRDLARGTPVNIGEAVGVIAAQSIGEPGTQLTMRTFHIGGAAQAATEQSSVEAPVDGVVEVDNPRLVVDSQGRTVVLGRNSELVLRDAMGREKLRQKLPNGARLLVRPGSEVKRGDVLAEWDPHTLPVITETDGVVVFVDMIEGISYREVVDETTGKARNEIIDWRQSARTANLRPSILIQDEKGNPIILPSGNEARYYLPVGAVLNVENGAKVHTGDVLARLSKEASKTRDITGGLPRVAELFEARRPKDPAVMAEIEGRIEFGKDYKNKRRLRIVPDDDLAEPVEYTIPKNRHVLVQEGDHVKPGDLIVDGAPVPHDILRILGIEALAAYLVNEIQEVYRLQGVKINDKHVEVIVRQMLQKVEVMDPGDTTFLLGEQVDKAEFERVNARMLREGRRPAQAFPVLQGITKASLQTQSFISAASFQETTRVLTDAAFAGKVDRLHGLKENVIVGRLIPAGTGRVVQELKRLTAGDPRFAPPRDLEAPETPLELSA
;
A
#
# COMPACT_ATOMS: atom_id res chain seq x y z
N GLU A 1 10.96 6.56 -35.91
CA GLU A 1 9.91 7.40 -35.31
C GLU A 1 9.93 8.75 -36.02
N THR A 2 8.87 9.11 -36.74
CA THR A 2 8.79 10.39 -37.48
C THR A 2 8.01 11.39 -36.62
N PRO A 3 8.68 12.35 -35.95
CA PRO A 3 7.99 13.34 -35.12
C PRO A 3 7.20 14.32 -36.00
N ILE A 4 6.14 14.90 -35.42
CA ILE A 4 5.43 16.03 -36.01
C ILE A 4 6.22 17.29 -35.65
N ILE A 5 6.78 17.96 -36.66
CA ILE A 5 7.61 19.16 -36.46
C ILE A 5 6.78 20.44 -36.61
N SER A 6 5.69 20.37 -37.38
CA SER A 6 4.81 21.50 -37.67
C SER A 6 3.80 21.72 -36.53
N ASN A 7 3.48 22.98 -36.21
CA ASN A 7 2.40 23.29 -35.27
C ASN A 7 1.07 23.59 -35.98
N PHE A 8 -0.05 23.63 -35.24
CA PHE A 8 -1.38 23.86 -35.83
C PHE A 8 -1.53 25.20 -36.56
N LYS A 9 -0.71 26.21 -36.23
CA LYS A 9 -0.74 27.51 -36.92
C LYS A 9 -0.04 27.45 -38.28
N GLU A 10 1.03 26.68 -38.37
CA GLU A 10 1.77 26.42 -39.62
C GLU A 10 1.02 25.46 -40.55
N GLY A 11 0.16 24.62 -39.97
CA GLY A 11 -0.56 23.57 -40.67
C GLY A 11 0.23 22.26 -40.67
N LEU A 12 -0.50 21.15 -40.74
CA LEU A 12 0.09 19.81 -40.78
C LEU A 12 0.15 19.31 -42.21
N SER A 13 1.27 18.72 -42.61
CA SER A 13 1.34 17.97 -43.87
C SER A 13 0.41 16.75 -43.84
N VAL A 14 0.05 16.21 -45.01
CA VAL A 14 -0.82 15.03 -45.11
C VAL A 14 -0.27 13.84 -44.31
N LEU A 15 1.06 13.66 -44.33
CA LEU A 15 1.72 12.57 -43.60
C LEU A 15 1.70 12.81 -42.08
N GLU A 16 1.99 14.02 -41.61
CA GLU A 16 1.90 14.36 -40.18
C GLU A 16 0.47 14.22 -39.65
N TYR A 17 -0.52 14.68 -40.43
CA TYR A 17 -1.93 14.50 -40.08
C TYR A 17 -2.28 13.01 -40.01
N PHE A 18 -1.95 12.22 -41.04
CA PHE A 18 -2.21 10.78 -41.04
C PHE A 18 -1.54 10.05 -39.87
N ASN A 19 -0.30 10.41 -39.52
CA ASN A 19 0.39 9.85 -38.35
C ASN A 19 -0.36 10.18 -37.05
N SER A 20 -0.83 11.42 -36.88
CA SER A 20 -1.62 11.83 -35.71
C SER A 20 -2.95 11.05 -35.58
N THR A 21 -3.57 10.66 -36.71
CA THR A 21 -4.87 9.96 -36.68
C THR A 21 -4.82 8.61 -35.97
N HIS A 22 -3.68 7.92 -35.97
CA HIS A 22 -3.54 6.63 -35.29
C HIS A 22 -3.68 6.79 -33.77
N GLY A 23 -2.99 7.79 -33.20
CA GLY A 23 -3.10 8.13 -31.78
C GLY A 23 -4.50 8.60 -31.41
N ALA A 24 -5.10 9.47 -32.25
CA ALA A 24 -6.47 9.96 -32.04
C ALA A 24 -7.50 8.82 -32.08
N ARG A 25 -7.43 7.93 -33.07
CA ARG A 25 -8.34 6.78 -33.21
C ARG A 25 -8.20 5.82 -32.04
N LYS A 26 -6.97 5.52 -31.61
CA LYS A 26 -6.72 4.71 -30.41
C LYS A 26 -7.31 5.38 -29.17
N GLY A 27 -7.17 6.70 -29.02
CA GLY A 27 -7.75 7.50 -27.93
C GLY A 27 -9.26 7.38 -27.84
N LEU A 28 -9.94 7.58 -28.97
CA LEU A 28 -11.40 7.49 -29.04
C LEU A 28 -11.91 6.06 -28.79
N ALA A 29 -11.25 5.05 -29.36
CA ALA A 29 -11.60 3.65 -29.13
C ALA A 29 -11.41 3.24 -27.66
N ASP A 30 -10.28 3.61 -27.05
CA ASP A 30 -10.01 3.36 -25.63
C ASP A 30 -11.04 4.05 -24.74
N THR A 31 -11.38 5.31 -25.04
CA THR A 31 -12.40 6.06 -24.30
C THR A 31 -13.75 5.33 -24.35
N ALA A 32 -14.17 4.91 -25.54
CA ALA A 32 -15.43 4.19 -25.73
C ALA A 32 -15.48 2.85 -24.99
N LEU A 33 -14.37 2.09 -24.97
CA LEU A 33 -14.31 0.77 -24.33
C LEU A 33 -14.07 0.84 -22.81
N LYS A 34 -13.16 1.69 -22.35
CA LYS A 34 -12.74 1.76 -20.94
C LYS A 34 -13.80 2.38 -20.03
N THR A 35 -14.67 3.25 -20.57
CA THR A 35 -15.80 3.84 -19.81
C THR A 35 -16.71 2.76 -19.23
N ALA A 36 -16.98 1.68 -19.99
CA ALA A 36 -17.79 0.56 -19.51
C ALA A 36 -17.15 -0.15 -18.30
N ASN A 37 -15.83 -0.33 -18.31
CA ASN A 37 -15.11 -0.94 -17.19
C ASN A 37 -15.18 -0.09 -15.92
N SER A 38 -15.16 1.23 -16.06
CA SER A 38 -15.31 2.16 -14.93
C SER A 38 -16.71 2.19 -14.36
N GLY A 39 -17.74 2.25 -15.22
CA GLY A 39 -19.12 2.15 -14.79
C GLY A 39 -19.40 0.84 -14.07
N TYR A 40 -18.81 -0.26 -14.57
CA TYR A 40 -18.91 -1.57 -13.93
C TYR A 40 -18.17 -1.64 -12.58
N LEU A 41 -17.01 -0.99 -12.44
CA LEU A 41 -16.35 -0.85 -11.13
C LEU A 41 -17.23 -0.06 -10.16
N THR A 42 -17.80 1.07 -10.60
CA THR A 42 -18.69 1.90 -9.78
C THR A 42 -19.89 1.10 -9.28
N ARG A 43 -20.52 0.31 -10.15
CA ARG A 43 -21.60 -0.60 -9.77
C ARG A 43 -21.15 -1.57 -8.65
N ARG A 44 -19.99 -2.23 -8.82
CA ARG A 44 -19.44 -3.15 -7.81
C ARG A 44 -19.16 -2.47 -6.47
N LEU A 45 -18.65 -1.24 -6.51
CA LEU A 45 -18.40 -0.43 -5.31
C LEU A 45 -19.70 -0.10 -4.58
N VAL A 46 -20.78 0.26 -5.30
CA VAL A 46 -22.08 0.51 -4.69
C VAL A 46 -22.64 -0.77 -4.07
N ASP A 47 -22.53 -1.90 -4.77
CA ASP A 47 -23.05 -3.19 -4.30
C ASP A 47 -22.38 -3.65 -3.00
N VAL A 48 -21.08 -3.39 -2.82
CA VAL A 48 -20.34 -3.77 -1.60
C VAL A 48 -20.54 -2.77 -0.46
N ALA A 49 -20.78 -1.50 -0.78
CA ALA A 49 -20.77 -0.41 0.18
C ALA A 49 -22.16 0.04 0.63
N GLN A 50 -23.22 -0.29 -0.10
CA GLN A 50 -24.58 0.21 0.17
C GLN A 50 -25.01 0.06 1.64
N ASP A 51 -24.67 -1.04 2.31
CA ASP A 51 -25.12 -1.30 3.68
C ASP A 51 -24.34 -0.48 4.74
N CYS A 52 -23.37 0.34 4.31
CA CYS A 52 -22.63 1.25 5.16
C CYS A 52 -23.41 2.57 5.34
N ILE A 53 -24.14 2.66 6.46
CA ILE A 53 -24.97 3.81 6.85
C ILE A 53 -24.52 4.33 8.21
N ILE A 54 -24.66 5.63 8.45
CA ILE A 54 -24.46 6.18 9.80
C ILE A 54 -25.60 5.75 10.72
N VAL A 55 -25.29 4.98 11.77
CA VAL A 55 -26.33 4.35 12.62
C VAL A 55 -26.39 4.89 14.04
N GLU A 56 -25.34 5.52 14.52
CA GLU A 56 -25.25 6.07 15.88
C GLU A 56 -24.26 7.24 15.89
N GLU A 57 -24.25 8.03 16.95
CA GLU A 57 -23.34 9.18 17.04
C GLU A 57 -21.90 8.76 17.36
N ASP A 58 -21.73 7.88 18.35
CA ASP A 58 -20.43 7.43 18.83
C ASP A 58 -20.47 5.94 19.20
N CYS A 59 -19.55 5.15 18.63
CA CYS A 59 -19.37 3.75 19.01
C CYS A 59 -18.49 3.54 20.26
N GLY A 60 -17.90 4.61 20.82
CA GLY A 60 -17.04 4.56 22.01
C GLY A 60 -15.65 3.98 21.79
N THR A 61 -15.19 3.83 20.54
CA THR A 61 -13.85 3.33 20.25
C THR A 61 -12.78 4.40 20.45
N ASP A 62 -11.71 4.02 21.16
CA ASP A 62 -10.47 4.81 21.29
C ASP A 62 -9.44 4.47 20.21
N LYS A 63 -9.75 3.48 19.36
CA LYS A 63 -8.87 3.07 18.25
C LYS A 63 -8.94 4.09 17.12
N GLY A 64 -7.78 4.47 16.61
CA GLY A 64 -7.65 5.42 15.52
C GLY A 64 -6.45 5.09 14.64
N LEU A 65 -6.49 5.62 13.42
CA LEU A 65 -5.39 5.51 12.47
C LEU A 65 -4.47 6.74 12.62
N PRO A 66 -3.13 6.55 12.58
CA PRO A 66 -2.22 7.66 12.49
C PRO A 66 -2.31 8.27 11.09
N VAL A 67 -2.69 9.54 11.02
CA VAL A 67 -2.48 10.37 9.82
C VAL A 67 -1.18 11.11 10.04
N THR A 68 -0.25 10.97 9.11
CA THR A 68 1.10 11.57 9.18
C THR A 68 1.29 12.55 8.04
N THR A 69 2.13 13.56 8.25
CA THR A 69 2.71 14.36 7.17
C THR A 69 3.57 13.44 6.30
N ASN A 70 3.29 13.30 5.01
CA ASN A 70 4.11 12.45 4.13
C ASN A 70 5.54 13.00 4.10
N VAL A 71 6.51 12.17 4.48
CA VAL A 71 7.92 12.56 4.68
C VAL A 71 8.69 12.65 3.36
N ALA A 72 8.05 12.39 2.22
CA ALA A 72 8.66 12.38 0.89
C ALA A 72 8.38 13.66 0.08
N GLY A 73 8.77 14.83 0.61
CA GLY A 73 8.95 16.05 -0.18
C GLY A 73 7.71 16.71 -0.82
N THR A 74 6.48 16.25 -0.53
CA THR A 74 5.24 16.95 -0.91
C THR A 74 4.59 17.64 0.30
N ALA A 75 4.01 18.81 0.03
CA ALA A 75 3.77 19.93 0.94
C ALA A 75 2.89 19.66 2.18
N ALA A 76 3.09 20.48 3.23
CA ALA A 76 2.29 20.55 4.46
C ALA A 76 0.77 20.68 4.21
N GLU A 77 0.37 21.32 3.10
CA GLU A 77 -1.03 21.45 2.66
C GLU A 77 -1.77 20.10 2.56
N GLU A 78 -1.04 18.99 2.28
CA GLU A 78 -1.62 17.66 2.17
C GLU A 78 -2.07 17.11 3.54
N PHE A 79 -1.42 17.50 4.63
CA PHE A 79 -1.73 17.02 5.98
C PHE A 79 -3.01 17.65 6.52
N ALA A 80 -3.15 18.97 6.40
CA ALA A 80 -4.35 19.69 6.77
C ALA A 80 -5.59 19.19 6.05
N GLU A 81 -5.52 19.00 4.73
CA GLU A 81 -6.63 18.50 3.92
C GLU A 81 -7.09 17.09 4.35
N ARG A 82 -6.17 16.24 4.81
CA ARG A 82 -6.48 14.88 5.27
C ARG A 82 -7.11 14.84 6.67
N LEU A 83 -6.73 15.79 7.53
CA LEU A 83 -7.26 15.92 8.89
C LEU A 83 -8.62 16.61 8.94
N LEU A 84 -8.88 17.55 8.02
CA LEU A 84 -10.09 18.36 8.03
C LEU A 84 -11.36 17.48 8.03
N GLY A 85 -12.25 17.75 9.00
CA GLY A 85 -13.51 17.05 9.12
C GLY A 85 -13.39 15.59 9.59
N ARG A 86 -12.27 15.20 10.22
CA ARG A 86 -12.13 13.96 11.00
C ARG A 86 -12.25 14.24 12.49
N CYS A 87 -12.52 13.20 13.28
CA CYS A 87 -12.47 13.30 14.74
C CYS A 87 -11.14 12.78 15.28
N THR A 88 -10.58 13.43 16.30
CA THR A 88 -9.39 12.95 17.02
C THR A 88 -9.71 11.68 17.80
N ALA A 89 -8.80 10.71 17.80
CA ALA A 89 -8.90 9.49 18.62
C ALA A 89 -8.18 9.67 19.98
N SER A 90 -7.12 10.48 20.01
CA SER A 90 -6.38 10.83 21.23
C SER A 90 -6.21 12.34 21.32
N ASP A 91 -5.87 12.82 22.52
CA ASP A 91 -5.52 14.21 22.76
C ASP A 91 -4.35 14.63 21.87
N VAL A 92 -4.50 15.76 21.19
CA VAL A 92 -3.45 16.38 20.38
C VAL A 92 -2.81 17.46 21.22
N VAL A 93 -1.54 17.26 21.56
CA VAL A 93 -0.75 18.18 22.38
C VAL A 93 0.26 18.91 21.51
N ASP A 94 0.55 20.16 21.86
CA ASP A 94 1.65 20.91 21.28
C ASP A 94 2.96 20.24 21.72
N PRO A 95 3.80 19.77 20.78
CA PRO A 95 5.03 19.12 21.16
C PRO A 95 6.07 20.08 21.78
N LYS A 96 5.87 21.41 21.68
CA LYS A 96 6.78 22.42 22.27
C LYS A 96 6.41 22.78 23.69
N SER A 97 5.15 23.14 23.91
CA SER A 97 4.66 23.62 25.22
C SER A 97 4.08 22.50 26.10
N GLY A 98 3.74 21.35 25.52
CA GLY A 98 2.96 20.31 26.19
C GLY A 98 1.50 20.73 26.43
N GLU A 99 1.06 21.87 25.89
CA GLU A 99 -0.31 22.35 26.01
C GLU A 99 -1.26 21.51 25.16
N LEU A 100 -2.45 21.25 25.67
CA LEU A 100 -3.50 20.57 24.93
C LEU A 100 -4.02 21.47 23.79
N LEU A 101 -3.78 21.09 22.55
CA LEU A 101 -4.29 21.81 21.37
C LEU A 101 -5.75 21.45 21.13
N VAL A 102 -6.02 20.15 20.99
CA VAL A 102 -7.34 19.61 20.65
C VAL A 102 -7.60 18.35 21.49
N PRO A 103 -8.70 18.27 22.25
CA PRO A 103 -9.03 17.09 23.03
C PRO A 103 -9.47 15.91 22.15
N ALA A 104 -9.40 14.70 22.69
CA ALA A 104 -9.89 13.48 22.05
C ALA A 104 -11.40 13.56 21.75
N GLY A 105 -11.83 12.95 20.64
CA GLY A 105 -13.23 12.93 20.22
C GLY A 105 -13.74 14.23 19.58
N THR A 106 -12.86 15.20 19.35
CA THR A 106 -13.22 16.51 18.77
C THR A 106 -13.25 16.42 17.25
N LEU A 107 -14.30 16.97 16.64
CA LEU A 107 -14.36 17.14 15.19
C LEU A 107 -13.44 18.28 14.76
N LEU A 108 -12.46 17.98 13.90
CA LEU A 108 -11.50 18.94 13.40
C LEU A 108 -12.14 19.88 12.38
N ASP A 109 -12.09 21.18 12.67
CA ASP A 109 -12.48 22.27 11.79
C ASP A 109 -11.22 23.00 11.29
N GLU A 110 -11.41 24.00 10.44
CA GLU A 110 -10.33 24.78 9.85
C GLU A 110 -9.46 25.48 10.93
N SER A 111 -10.04 25.87 12.07
CA SER A 111 -9.32 26.52 13.17
C SER A 111 -8.46 25.53 13.97
N HIS A 112 -8.99 24.33 14.22
CA HIS A 112 -8.26 23.24 14.86
C HIS A 112 -7.08 22.80 14.01
N VAL A 113 -7.30 22.64 12.70
CA VAL A 113 -6.24 22.24 11.76
C VAL A 113 -5.13 23.29 11.69
N ALA A 114 -5.48 24.57 11.60
CA ALA A 114 -4.49 25.66 11.62
C ALA A 114 -3.62 25.64 12.89
N ARG A 115 -4.23 25.41 14.07
CA ARG A 115 -3.48 25.27 15.34
C ARG A 115 -2.53 24.08 15.35
N ILE A 116 -2.95 22.95 14.75
CA ILE A 116 -2.12 21.74 14.63
C ILE A 116 -0.93 21.99 13.70
N GLU A 117 -1.14 22.71 12.59
CA GLU A 117 -0.07 23.09 11.66
C GLU A 117 0.91 24.09 12.28
N GLU A 118 0.42 25.14 12.95
CA GLU A 118 1.28 26.13 13.62
C GLU A 118 2.14 25.50 14.73
N ALA A 119 1.60 24.52 15.45
CA ALA A 119 2.35 23.76 16.45
C ALA A 119 3.42 22.83 15.82
N GLY A 120 3.28 22.50 14.53
CA GLY A 120 4.18 21.60 13.80
C GLY A 120 4.08 20.16 14.30
N VAL A 121 2.85 19.67 14.47
CA VAL A 121 2.55 18.27 14.82
C VAL A 121 2.68 17.39 13.58
N ASP A 122 3.51 16.35 13.65
CA ASP A 122 3.84 15.51 12.48
C ASP A 122 2.85 14.33 12.28
N SER A 123 2.14 13.95 13.35
CA SER A 123 1.22 12.82 13.36
C SER A 123 0.05 13.06 14.30
N VAL A 124 -1.17 12.81 13.80
CA VAL A 124 -2.40 12.88 14.60
C VAL A 124 -3.15 11.56 14.46
N ARG A 125 -3.48 10.95 15.60
CA ARG A 125 -4.36 9.78 15.62
C ARG A 125 -5.80 10.24 15.44
N VAL A 126 -6.41 9.86 14.34
CA VAL A 126 -7.80 10.18 14.01
C VAL A 126 -8.67 8.93 14.07
N ARG A 127 -9.94 9.11 14.42
CA ARG A 127 -10.93 8.04 14.28
C ARG A 127 -11.14 7.74 12.80
N SER A 128 -11.38 6.47 12.51
CA SER A 128 -11.59 5.99 11.16
C SER A 128 -12.83 5.10 11.10
N VAL A 129 -13.41 5.03 9.91
CA VAL A 129 -14.47 4.07 9.59
C VAL A 129 -13.98 2.63 9.79
N LEU A 130 -12.69 2.36 9.58
CA LEU A 130 -12.11 1.02 9.73
C LEU A 130 -12.04 0.55 11.19
N THR A 131 -11.74 1.45 12.12
CA THR A 131 -11.64 1.16 13.55
C THR A 131 -12.99 1.26 14.27
N CYS A 132 -14.07 1.55 13.54
CA CYS A 132 -15.40 1.72 14.10
C CYS A 132 -15.99 0.38 14.59
N GLU A 133 -16.38 0.34 15.87
CA GLU A 133 -16.99 -0.81 16.53
C GLU A 133 -18.53 -0.81 16.48
N SER A 134 -19.13 0.13 15.74
CA SER A 134 -20.58 0.21 15.51
C SER A 134 -21.10 -1.05 14.80
N ARG A 135 -22.25 -1.55 15.28
CA ARG A 135 -22.92 -2.74 14.69
C ARG A 135 -23.86 -2.33 13.55
N GLY A 136 -23.79 -3.04 12.42
CA GLY A 136 -24.71 -2.83 11.29
C GLY A 136 -24.54 -1.49 10.54
N GLY A 137 -23.39 -0.83 10.72
CA GLY A 137 -23.08 0.44 10.07
C GLY A 137 -21.83 1.10 10.65
N VAL A 138 -21.82 2.43 10.67
CA VAL A 138 -20.71 3.26 11.15
C VAL A 138 -21.26 4.35 12.06
N CYS A 139 -20.49 4.78 13.07
CA CYS A 139 -20.88 5.93 13.90
C CYS A 139 -20.48 7.27 13.27
N ALA A 140 -21.20 8.34 13.60
CA ALA A 140 -20.96 9.67 13.07
C ALA A 140 -19.54 10.16 13.37
N ARG A 141 -19.00 9.93 14.58
CA ARG A 141 -17.64 10.36 14.95
C ARG A 141 -16.52 9.63 14.21
N CYS A 142 -16.71 8.37 13.83
CA CYS A 142 -15.71 7.65 13.03
C CYS A 142 -15.64 8.13 11.57
N TYR A 143 -16.74 8.70 11.05
CA TYR A 143 -16.80 9.28 9.71
C TYR A 143 -16.46 10.78 9.70
N GLY A 144 -16.90 11.49 10.74
CA GLY A 144 -16.70 12.92 10.97
C GLY A 144 -17.68 13.80 10.19
N ARG A 145 -17.13 14.71 9.39
CA ARG A 145 -17.87 15.73 8.63
C ARG A 145 -18.37 15.17 7.29
N ASP A 146 -19.59 15.54 6.94
CA ASP A 146 -20.13 15.44 5.58
C ASP A 146 -19.47 16.50 4.71
N LEU A 147 -18.72 16.06 3.70
CA LEU A 147 -17.95 16.94 2.81
C LEU A 147 -18.84 17.73 1.84
N ALA A 148 -20.07 17.28 1.59
CA ALA A 148 -21.00 17.99 0.71
C ALA A 148 -21.69 19.16 1.41
N ARG A 149 -22.05 19.00 2.68
CA ARG A 149 -22.76 20.03 3.47
C ARG A 149 -21.85 20.85 4.37
N GLY A 150 -20.65 20.35 4.68
CA GLY A 150 -19.75 20.99 5.62
C GLY A 150 -20.22 20.92 7.07
N THR A 151 -21.18 20.05 7.41
CA THR A 151 -21.66 19.82 8.78
C THR A 151 -21.23 18.44 9.29
N PRO A 152 -21.32 18.16 10.60
CA PRO A 152 -21.25 16.78 11.09
C PRO A 152 -22.21 15.87 10.31
N VAL A 153 -21.81 14.63 10.05
CA VAL A 153 -22.65 13.70 9.29
C VAL A 153 -23.90 13.35 10.08
N ASN A 154 -25.05 13.30 9.39
CA ASN A 154 -26.33 13.00 10.01
C ASN A 154 -26.52 11.49 10.21
N ILE A 155 -27.27 11.12 11.25
CA ILE A 155 -27.73 9.75 11.43
C ILE A 155 -28.65 9.37 10.26
N GLY A 156 -28.42 8.20 9.68
CA GLY A 156 -29.13 7.69 8.52
C GLY A 156 -28.51 8.08 7.17
N GLU A 157 -27.41 8.82 7.13
CA GLU A 157 -26.72 9.15 5.88
C GLU A 157 -26.08 7.89 5.26
N ALA A 158 -26.29 7.67 3.97
CA ALA A 158 -25.81 6.49 3.24
C ALA A 158 -24.36 6.67 2.75
N VAL A 159 -23.43 6.78 3.70
CA VAL A 159 -22.01 7.08 3.44
C VAL A 159 -21.31 6.07 2.52
N GLY A 160 -21.79 4.83 2.49
CA GLY A 160 -21.34 3.79 1.57
C GLY A 160 -21.57 4.12 0.10
N VAL A 161 -22.78 4.55 -0.24
CA VAL A 161 -23.13 4.95 -1.61
C VAL A 161 -22.37 6.20 -2.02
N ILE A 162 -22.24 7.17 -1.10
CA ILE A 162 -21.46 8.39 -1.31
C ILE A 162 -20.00 8.03 -1.61
N ALA A 163 -19.37 7.18 -0.79
CA ALA A 163 -17.99 6.74 -1.01
C ALA A 163 -17.80 6.03 -2.36
N ALA A 164 -18.70 5.12 -2.73
CA ALA A 164 -18.64 4.43 -4.00
C ALA A 164 -18.74 5.40 -5.20
N GLN A 165 -19.61 6.41 -5.12
CA GLN A 165 -19.75 7.43 -6.15
C GLN A 165 -18.54 8.37 -6.22
N SER A 166 -18.02 8.81 -5.07
CA SER A 166 -16.82 9.66 -4.98
C SER A 166 -15.57 9.01 -5.54
N ILE A 167 -15.53 7.68 -5.65
CA ILE A 167 -14.44 6.92 -6.26
C ILE A 167 -14.76 6.61 -7.75
N GLY A 168 -15.99 6.17 -8.02
CA GLY A 168 -16.40 5.69 -9.34
C GLY A 168 -16.61 6.78 -10.40
N GLU A 169 -17.19 7.92 -10.01
CA GLU A 169 -17.43 9.05 -10.92
C GLU A 169 -16.10 9.64 -11.42
N PRO A 170 -15.13 9.98 -10.54
CA PRO A 170 -13.84 10.42 -11.03
C PRO A 170 -13.09 9.31 -11.77
N GLY A 171 -13.21 8.05 -11.34
CA GLY A 171 -12.64 6.91 -12.05
C GLY A 171 -13.10 6.82 -13.51
N THR A 172 -14.35 7.17 -13.78
CA THR A 172 -14.90 7.21 -15.13
C THR A 172 -14.34 8.40 -15.91
N GLN A 173 -14.21 9.56 -15.25
CA GLN A 173 -13.52 10.71 -15.84
C GLN A 173 -12.06 10.38 -16.19
N LEU A 174 -11.34 9.63 -15.35
CA LEU A 174 -9.96 9.21 -15.62
C LEU A 174 -9.88 8.40 -16.91
N THR A 175 -10.81 7.46 -17.11
CA THR A 175 -10.83 6.65 -18.34
C THR A 175 -11.14 7.45 -19.60
N MET A 176 -11.89 8.56 -19.47
CA MET A 176 -12.17 9.46 -20.59
C MET A 176 -11.03 10.45 -20.85
N ARG A 177 -10.29 10.82 -19.81
CA ARG A 177 -9.15 11.75 -19.87
C ARG A 177 -7.80 11.06 -20.07
N THR A 178 -7.77 9.74 -20.23
CA THR A 178 -6.52 9.00 -20.40
C THR A 178 -5.88 9.39 -21.74
N PHE A 179 -5.04 10.41 -21.72
CA PHE A 179 -4.17 10.74 -22.83
C PHE A 179 -3.28 9.54 -23.10
N HIS A 180 -3.17 9.14 -24.37
CA HIS A 180 -2.02 8.36 -24.79
C HIS A 180 -0.81 9.25 -24.58
N ILE A 181 -0.12 9.09 -23.45
CA ILE A 181 1.27 9.54 -23.25
C ILE A 181 2.20 8.72 -24.18
N GLY A 182 1.68 8.13 -25.27
CA GLY A 182 2.41 7.37 -26.28
C GLY A 182 3.18 8.27 -27.25
N GLY A 183 3.79 9.35 -26.74
CA GLY A 183 4.56 10.29 -27.55
C GLY A 183 5.29 11.38 -26.76
N ALA A 184 4.94 11.61 -25.49
CA ALA A 184 5.64 12.56 -24.63
C ALA A 184 5.93 11.90 -23.29
N ALA A 185 7.01 11.13 -23.20
CA ALA A 185 7.50 10.62 -21.94
C ALA A 185 8.03 11.78 -21.09
N GLN A 186 7.19 12.35 -20.22
CA GLN A 186 7.72 13.03 -19.05
C GLN A 186 8.14 11.94 -18.08
N ALA A 187 9.44 11.67 -18.04
CA ALA A 187 10.02 10.88 -16.96
C ALA A 187 9.63 11.57 -15.65
N ALA A 188 8.80 10.91 -14.84
CA ALA A 188 8.62 11.32 -13.46
C ALA A 188 10.02 11.36 -12.85
N THR A 189 10.43 12.52 -12.34
CA THR A 189 11.76 12.71 -11.77
C THR A 189 11.85 11.81 -10.54
N GLU A 190 12.56 10.67 -10.66
CA GLU A 190 12.82 9.81 -9.51
C GLU A 190 13.63 10.62 -8.48
N GLN A 191 13.22 10.55 -7.21
CA GLN A 191 13.93 11.22 -6.12
C GLN A 191 15.35 10.63 -5.98
N SER A 192 16.35 11.44 -6.28
CA SER A 192 17.78 11.10 -6.20
C SER A 192 18.48 11.73 -4.99
N SER A 193 17.75 12.50 -4.18
CA SER A 193 18.30 13.24 -3.06
C SER A 193 17.29 13.39 -1.93
N VAL A 194 17.81 13.62 -0.73
CA VAL A 194 17.04 13.97 0.47
C VAL A 194 17.48 15.35 0.92
N GLU A 195 16.52 16.26 1.04
CA GLU A 195 16.73 17.63 1.52
C GLU A 195 16.21 17.80 2.94
N ALA A 196 16.82 18.71 3.70
CA ALA A 196 16.39 19.04 5.04
C ALA A 196 15.04 19.79 5.01
N PRO A 197 13.95 19.22 5.56
CA PRO A 197 12.65 19.91 5.59
C PRO A 197 12.64 21.10 6.57
N VAL A 198 13.51 21.06 7.58
CA VAL A 198 13.62 22.07 8.65
C VAL A 198 15.08 22.28 9.03
N ASP A 199 15.35 23.34 9.79
CA ASP A 199 16.65 23.55 10.43
C ASP A 199 16.82 22.53 11.56
N GLY A 200 18.01 21.92 11.67
CA GLY A 200 18.23 20.87 12.67
C GLY A 200 19.64 20.28 12.66
N VAL A 201 19.85 19.25 13.47
CA VAL A 201 21.06 18.46 13.56
C VAL A 201 20.80 17.09 12.91
N VAL A 202 21.68 16.69 12.00
CA VAL A 202 21.57 15.39 11.32
C VAL A 202 22.26 14.31 12.13
N GLU A 203 21.56 13.25 12.47
CA GLU A 203 22.09 12.02 13.05
C GLU A 203 21.92 10.85 12.08
N VAL A 204 22.75 9.83 12.22
CA VAL A 204 22.63 8.59 11.44
C VAL A 204 22.54 7.43 12.41
N ASP A 205 21.38 6.79 12.45
CA ASP A 205 21.15 5.56 13.20
C ASP A 205 21.80 4.38 12.46
N ASN A 206 22.50 3.51 13.20
CA ASN A 206 23.33 2.42 12.67
C ASN A 206 24.40 2.87 11.65
N PRO A 207 25.29 3.80 12.00
CA PRO A 207 26.23 4.39 11.05
C PRO A 207 27.32 3.38 10.65
N ARG A 208 27.16 2.74 9.49
CA ARG A 208 28.28 2.16 8.74
C ARG A 208 28.67 3.13 7.64
N LEU A 209 29.41 4.16 8.02
CA LEU A 209 29.89 5.22 7.14
C LEU A 209 31.37 5.02 6.85
N VAL A 210 31.75 5.15 5.60
CA VAL A 210 33.15 5.10 5.16
C VAL A 210 33.47 6.29 4.28
N VAL A 211 34.75 6.64 4.20
CA VAL A 211 35.23 7.71 3.34
C VAL A 211 35.92 7.09 2.14
N ASP A 212 35.43 7.41 0.95
CA ASP A 212 35.97 6.89 -0.31
C ASP A 212 37.32 7.52 -0.68
N SER A 213 37.94 7.02 -1.77
CA SER A 213 39.20 7.54 -2.31
C SER A 213 39.17 9.04 -2.67
N GLN A 214 37.98 9.62 -2.84
CA GLN A 214 37.75 11.02 -3.21
C GLN A 214 37.37 11.89 -1.99
N GLY A 215 37.42 11.34 -0.78
CA GLY A 215 37.11 12.06 0.46
C GLY A 215 35.61 12.24 0.71
N ARG A 216 34.73 11.52 0.00
CA ARG A 216 33.28 11.59 0.17
C ARG A 216 32.82 10.53 1.18
N THR A 217 31.82 10.88 1.98
CA THR A 217 31.24 9.95 2.96
C THR A 217 30.16 9.10 2.28
N VAL A 218 30.33 7.78 2.30
CA VAL A 218 29.44 6.81 1.65
C VAL A 218 28.84 5.89 2.70
N VAL A 219 27.54 5.62 2.57
CA VAL A 219 26.79 4.72 3.44
C VAL A 219 26.95 3.28 2.97
N LEU A 220 27.51 2.40 3.79
CA LEU A 220 27.60 0.95 3.51
C LEU A 220 26.45 0.15 4.13
N GLY A 221 25.88 0.65 5.23
CA GLY A 221 24.81 -0.07 5.95
C GLY A 221 23.50 -0.02 5.19
N ARG A 222 22.95 -1.18 4.81
CA ARG A 222 21.62 -1.30 4.15
C ARG A 222 20.46 -0.85 5.04
N ASN A 223 20.67 -0.82 6.36
CA ASN A 223 19.71 -0.37 7.37
C ASN A 223 20.14 0.94 8.06
N SER A 224 20.96 1.75 7.39
CA SER A 224 21.31 3.07 7.93
C SER A 224 20.12 4.01 7.75
N GLU A 225 19.69 4.64 8.83
CA GLU A 225 18.60 5.61 8.81
C GLU A 225 19.16 7.00 9.11
N LEU A 226 18.83 7.96 8.25
CA LEU A 226 19.12 9.36 8.47
C LEU A 226 18.00 9.97 9.29
N VAL A 227 18.35 10.54 10.44
CA VAL A 227 17.42 11.19 11.36
C VAL A 227 17.78 12.67 11.45
N LEU A 228 16.87 13.57 11.06
CA LEU A 228 17.02 15.00 11.32
C LEU A 228 16.31 15.34 12.63
N ARG A 229 17.06 15.83 13.61
CA ARG A 229 16.49 16.37 14.85
C ARG A 229 16.44 17.89 14.80
N ASP A 230 15.35 18.51 15.21
CA ASP A 230 15.31 19.96 15.34
C ASP A 230 16.10 20.46 16.57
N ALA A 231 16.16 21.78 16.78
CA ALA A 231 16.81 22.40 17.95
C ALA A 231 16.21 21.97 19.31
N MET A 232 15.06 21.29 19.32
CA MET A 232 14.38 20.77 20.51
C MET A 232 14.59 19.25 20.67
N GLY A 233 15.41 18.62 19.82
CA GLY A 233 15.71 17.18 19.85
C GLY A 233 14.65 16.28 19.20
N ARG A 234 13.64 16.86 18.53
CA ARG A 234 12.52 16.13 17.92
C ARG A 234 12.89 15.62 16.54
N GLU A 235 12.56 14.37 16.25
CA GLU A 235 12.78 13.76 14.93
C GLU A 235 11.80 14.34 13.92
N LYS A 236 12.30 15.09 12.93
CA LYS A 236 11.51 15.71 11.86
C LYS A 236 11.64 15.01 10.51
N LEU A 237 12.69 14.21 10.35
CA LEU A 237 12.93 13.38 9.19
C LEU A 237 13.51 12.07 9.69
N ARG A 238 12.93 10.94 9.28
CA ARG A 238 13.56 9.61 9.41
C ARG A 238 13.49 8.96 8.05
N GLN A 239 14.63 8.80 7.40
CA GLN A 239 14.71 8.29 6.05
C GLN A 239 15.72 7.15 5.97
N LYS A 240 15.27 5.98 5.49
CA LYS A 240 16.18 4.87 5.19
C LYS A 240 17.05 5.26 4.00
N LEU A 241 18.36 5.21 4.18
CA LEU A 241 19.33 5.50 3.13
C LEU A 241 19.68 4.22 2.36
N PRO A 242 19.67 4.24 1.02
CA PRO A 242 20.13 3.09 0.25
C PRO A 242 21.64 2.89 0.43
N ASN A 243 22.09 1.65 0.28
CA ASN A 243 23.52 1.35 0.25
C ASN A 243 24.17 2.10 -0.93
N GLY A 244 25.25 2.82 -0.64
CA GLY A 244 25.95 3.69 -1.58
C GLY A 244 25.39 5.09 -1.73
N ALA A 245 24.40 5.47 -0.91
CA ALA A 245 24.08 6.87 -0.74
C ALA A 245 25.31 7.64 -0.27
N ARG A 246 25.54 8.81 -0.87
CA ARG A 246 26.57 9.75 -0.46
C ARG A 246 25.97 10.72 0.53
N LEU A 247 26.60 10.82 1.68
CA LEU A 247 26.25 11.77 2.72
C LEU A 247 27.03 13.07 2.43
N LEU A 248 26.31 14.17 2.18
CA LEU A 248 26.93 15.47 1.91
C LEU A 248 27.22 16.25 3.19
N VAL A 249 26.48 15.93 4.25
CA VAL A 249 26.61 16.52 5.58
C VAL A 249 27.31 15.55 6.52
N ARG A 250 27.98 16.04 7.57
CA ARG A 250 28.60 15.16 8.57
C ARG A 250 27.57 14.81 9.65
N PRO A 251 27.52 13.57 10.16
CA PRO A 251 26.69 13.26 11.32
C PRO A 251 27.07 14.19 12.49
N GLY A 252 26.06 14.79 13.12
CA GLY A 252 26.16 15.79 14.17
C GLY A 252 26.28 17.24 13.69
N SER A 253 26.27 17.51 12.38
CA SER A 253 26.30 18.90 11.87
C SER A 253 24.92 19.55 11.88
N GLU A 254 24.88 20.85 12.18
CA GLU A 254 23.72 21.69 11.95
C GLU A 254 23.49 21.91 10.44
N VAL A 255 22.25 21.75 10.00
CA VAL A 255 21.80 21.94 8.62
C VAL A 255 20.64 22.93 8.61
N LYS A 256 20.53 23.68 7.51
CA LYS A 256 19.40 24.58 7.27
C LYS A 256 18.37 23.92 6.36
N ARG A 257 17.14 24.38 6.46
CA ARG A 257 16.05 23.99 5.56
C ARG A 257 16.48 24.19 4.10
N GLY A 258 16.33 23.13 3.31
CA GLY A 258 16.71 23.07 1.90
C GLY A 258 18.14 22.57 1.63
N ASP A 259 18.96 22.33 2.66
CA ASP A 259 20.27 21.72 2.46
C ASP A 259 20.11 20.25 2.04
N VAL A 260 20.85 19.83 1.02
CA VAL A 260 20.86 18.43 0.57
C VAL A 260 21.66 17.58 1.54
N LEU A 261 21.00 16.62 2.18
CA LEU A 261 21.59 15.76 3.22
C LEU A 261 22.31 14.56 2.62
N ALA A 262 21.67 13.90 1.65
CA ALA A 262 22.21 12.74 0.97
C ALA A 262 21.78 12.70 -0.50
N GLU A 263 22.64 12.13 -1.34
CA GLU A 263 22.40 11.91 -2.78
C GLU A 263 22.69 10.46 -3.17
N TRP A 264 21.97 9.94 -4.15
CA TRP A 264 22.25 8.64 -4.76
C TRP A 264 21.83 8.61 -6.24
N ASP A 265 22.33 7.63 -6.98
CA ASP A 265 21.85 7.38 -8.33
C ASP A 265 20.55 6.55 -8.27
N PRO A 266 19.41 7.07 -8.76
CA PRO A 266 18.15 6.35 -8.67
C PRO A 266 18.11 5.14 -9.63
N HIS A 267 18.87 5.18 -10.73
CA HIS A 267 18.85 4.17 -11.78
C HIS A 267 19.90 3.08 -11.59
N THR A 268 20.85 3.26 -10.66
CA THR A 268 21.90 2.26 -10.43
C THR A 268 22.01 1.88 -8.95
N LEU A 269 22.23 0.58 -8.69
CA LEU A 269 22.64 0.10 -7.38
C LEU A 269 24.16 -0.10 -7.40
N PRO A 270 24.94 0.74 -6.68
CA PRO A 270 26.39 0.57 -6.62
C PRO A 270 26.75 -0.64 -5.74
N VAL A 271 27.69 -1.44 -6.22
CA VAL A 271 28.38 -2.47 -5.44
C VAL A 271 29.66 -1.84 -4.90
N ILE A 272 29.78 -1.73 -3.57
CA ILE A 272 30.83 -0.96 -2.91
C ILE A 272 31.71 -1.88 -2.07
N THR A 273 33.01 -1.60 -2.04
CA THR A 273 33.96 -2.33 -1.19
C THR A 273 33.95 -1.82 0.26
N GLU A 274 34.04 -2.74 1.21
CA GLU A 274 34.12 -2.44 2.66
C GLU A 274 35.56 -2.37 3.16
N THR A 275 36.53 -2.74 2.32
CA THR A 275 37.95 -2.81 2.70
C THR A 275 38.84 -2.30 1.59
N ASP A 276 40.00 -1.78 1.96
CA ASP A 276 41.08 -1.44 1.04
C ASP A 276 41.75 -2.71 0.52
N GLY A 277 42.16 -2.73 -0.75
CA GLY A 277 42.92 -3.86 -1.28
C GLY A 277 43.05 -3.86 -2.79
N VAL A 278 43.47 -5.00 -3.33
CA VAL A 278 43.61 -5.24 -4.76
C VAL A 278 42.44 -6.06 -5.26
N VAL A 279 41.77 -5.57 -6.30
CA VAL A 279 40.64 -6.23 -6.97
C VAL A 279 41.15 -7.44 -7.75
N VAL A 280 40.58 -8.61 -7.50
CA VAL A 280 40.82 -9.82 -8.28
C VAL A 280 39.51 -10.37 -8.81
N PHE A 281 39.47 -10.62 -10.10
CA PHE A 281 38.33 -11.21 -10.78
C PHE A 281 38.32 -12.74 -10.56
N VAL A 282 37.24 -13.26 -9.97
CA VAL A 282 37.05 -14.69 -9.73
C VAL A 282 35.85 -15.18 -10.52
N ASP A 283 36.03 -16.30 -11.23
CA ASP A 283 35.05 -16.86 -12.17
C ASP A 283 34.61 -15.89 -13.29
N MET A 284 35.44 -14.88 -13.61
CA MET A 284 35.20 -13.95 -14.70
C MET A 284 36.17 -14.19 -15.87
N ILE A 285 35.61 -14.70 -16.96
CA ILE A 285 36.27 -14.93 -18.24
C ILE A 285 35.67 -14.00 -19.30
N GLU A 286 36.53 -13.27 -20.00
CA GLU A 286 36.17 -12.36 -21.09
C GLU A 286 35.48 -13.12 -22.24
N GLY A 287 34.42 -12.53 -22.80
CA GLY A 287 33.60 -13.10 -23.87
C GLY A 287 32.62 -14.19 -23.43
N ILE A 288 32.76 -14.73 -22.21
CA ILE A 288 31.85 -15.76 -21.65
C ILE A 288 31.01 -15.21 -20.50
N SER A 289 31.66 -14.54 -19.55
CA SER A 289 31.00 -14.03 -18.33
C SER A 289 30.90 -12.52 -18.29
N TYR A 290 31.81 -11.82 -18.97
CA TYR A 290 31.72 -10.38 -19.19
C TYR A 290 32.21 -10.04 -20.59
N ARG A 291 31.73 -8.94 -21.15
CA ARG A 291 32.20 -8.41 -22.43
C ARG A 291 32.38 -6.92 -22.34
N GLU A 292 33.27 -6.40 -23.18
CA GLU A 292 33.40 -4.97 -23.38
C GLU A 292 32.24 -4.48 -24.28
N VAL A 293 31.51 -3.49 -23.80
CA VAL A 293 30.43 -2.81 -24.52
C VAL A 293 30.84 -1.36 -24.69
N VAL A 294 30.93 -0.91 -25.93
CA VAL A 294 31.18 0.50 -26.25
C VAL A 294 29.84 1.23 -26.29
N ASP A 295 29.73 2.29 -25.49
CA ASP A 295 28.58 3.19 -25.52
C ASP A 295 28.64 4.05 -26.79
N GLU A 296 27.70 3.85 -27.72
CA GLU A 296 27.64 4.53 -29.03
C GLU A 296 27.56 6.06 -28.90
N THR A 297 27.04 6.57 -27.79
CA THR A 297 26.88 8.00 -27.53
C THR A 297 28.14 8.65 -26.98
N THR A 298 28.85 7.97 -26.07
CA THR A 298 30.01 8.55 -25.37
C THR A 298 31.35 8.05 -25.91
N GLY A 299 31.35 7.00 -26.73
CA GLY A 299 32.56 6.33 -27.24
C GLY A 299 33.38 5.65 -26.16
N LYS A 300 32.87 5.56 -24.92
CA LYS A 300 33.57 4.93 -23.80
C LYS A 300 33.24 3.45 -23.77
N ALA A 301 34.28 2.63 -23.66
CA ALA A 301 34.14 1.21 -23.42
C ALA A 301 33.89 0.94 -21.94
N ARG A 302 32.96 0.03 -21.65
CA ARG A 302 32.63 -0.44 -20.29
C ARG A 302 32.49 -1.95 -20.30
N ASN A 303 32.97 -2.62 -19.25
CA ASN A 303 32.83 -4.06 -19.13
C ASN A 303 31.48 -4.39 -18.49
N GLU A 304 30.70 -5.29 -19.09
CA GLU A 304 29.37 -5.69 -18.62
C GLU A 304 29.29 -7.20 -18.45
N ILE A 305 28.72 -7.66 -17.33
CA ILE A 305 28.48 -9.08 -17.07
C ILE A 305 27.37 -9.61 -17.97
N ILE A 306 27.67 -10.63 -18.77
CA ILE A 306 26.72 -11.28 -19.69
C ILE A 306 26.22 -12.61 -19.12
N ASP A 307 25.13 -13.14 -19.67
CA ASP A 307 24.60 -14.43 -19.21
C ASP A 307 25.52 -15.60 -19.57
N TRP A 308 26.35 -16.00 -18.60
CA TRP A 308 27.32 -17.11 -18.71
C TRP A 308 26.67 -18.50 -18.72
N ARG A 309 25.36 -18.59 -18.45
CA ARG A 309 24.63 -19.86 -18.30
C ARG A 309 24.21 -20.50 -19.62
N GLN A 310 24.49 -19.85 -20.75
CA GLN A 310 24.14 -20.36 -22.09
C GLN A 310 24.87 -21.66 -22.45
N SER A 311 26.00 -21.97 -21.79
CA SER A 311 26.78 -23.20 -22.01
C SER A 311 26.84 -24.08 -20.75
N ALA A 312 26.60 -25.38 -20.90
CA ALA A 312 26.57 -26.33 -19.78
C ALA A 312 27.89 -26.44 -18.99
N ARG A 313 29.03 -26.12 -19.64
CA ARG A 313 30.37 -26.14 -19.03
C ARG A 313 30.64 -24.91 -18.14
N THR A 314 29.93 -23.82 -18.37
CA THR A 314 30.11 -22.52 -17.69
C THR A 314 28.96 -22.23 -16.73
N ALA A 315 27.91 -23.06 -16.70
CA ALA A 315 26.74 -22.89 -15.83
C ALA A 315 27.05 -22.80 -14.33
N ASN A 316 28.19 -23.34 -13.89
CA ASN A 316 28.62 -23.32 -12.48
C ASN A 316 29.46 -22.09 -12.10
N LEU A 317 29.84 -21.23 -13.06
CA LEU A 317 30.60 -20.02 -12.75
C LEU A 317 29.78 -19.10 -11.84
N ARG A 318 30.46 -18.46 -10.88
CA ARG A 318 29.89 -17.43 -10.01
C ARG A 318 30.72 -16.15 -10.13
N PRO A 319 30.52 -15.35 -11.19
CA PRO A 319 31.26 -14.11 -11.39
C PRO A 319 31.27 -13.27 -10.11
N SER A 320 32.46 -13.02 -9.59
CA SER A 320 32.64 -12.28 -8.35
C SER A 320 33.93 -11.47 -8.36
N ILE A 321 33.90 -10.36 -7.65
CA ILE A 321 35.07 -9.55 -7.34
C ILE A 321 35.54 -9.93 -5.94
N LEU A 322 36.81 -10.32 -5.81
CA LEU A 322 37.46 -10.62 -4.55
C LEU A 322 38.48 -9.53 -4.23
N ILE A 323 38.49 -9.03 -2.99
CA ILE A 323 39.50 -8.07 -2.54
C ILE A 323 40.62 -8.83 -1.80
N GLN A 324 41.85 -8.63 -2.25
CA GLN A 324 43.05 -9.26 -1.69
C GLN A 324 43.98 -8.25 -1.02
N ASP A 325 44.74 -8.72 -0.03
CA ASP A 325 45.86 -7.99 0.53
C ASP A 325 47.06 -7.94 -0.45
N GLU A 326 48.09 -7.16 -0.14
CA GLU A 326 49.31 -7.09 -0.97
C GLU A 326 50.09 -8.42 -1.05
N LYS A 327 49.70 -9.44 -0.26
CA LYS A 327 50.28 -10.78 -0.22
C LYS A 327 49.44 -11.82 -0.99
N GLY A 328 48.34 -11.42 -1.61
CA GLY A 328 47.47 -12.27 -2.42
C GLY A 328 46.46 -13.10 -1.62
N ASN A 329 46.28 -12.83 -0.32
CA ASN A 329 45.27 -13.50 0.50
C ASN A 329 43.94 -12.73 0.47
N PRO A 330 42.78 -13.42 0.46
CA PRO A 330 41.48 -12.78 0.60
C PRO A 330 41.39 -12.02 1.93
N ILE A 331 40.95 -10.77 1.89
CA ILE A 331 40.67 -10.01 3.10
C ILE A 331 39.38 -10.55 3.71
N ILE A 332 39.39 -10.80 5.02
CA ILE A 332 38.21 -11.24 5.78
C ILE A 332 37.53 -9.99 6.33
N LEU A 333 36.25 -9.82 6.01
CA LEU A 333 35.41 -8.73 6.50
C LEU A 333 35.20 -8.84 8.02
N PRO A 334 34.83 -7.74 8.70
CA PRO A 334 34.44 -7.77 10.12
C PRO A 334 33.29 -8.75 10.43
N SER A 335 32.51 -9.12 9.41
CA SER A 335 31.42 -10.12 9.47
C SER A 335 31.89 -11.58 9.44
N GLY A 336 33.20 -11.85 9.26
CA GLY A 336 33.77 -13.20 9.19
C GLY A 336 33.76 -13.83 7.81
N ASN A 337 33.22 -13.15 6.80
CA ASN A 337 33.18 -13.61 5.40
C ASN A 337 34.36 -13.05 4.60
N GLU A 338 34.77 -13.75 3.53
CA GLU A 338 35.70 -13.17 2.54
C GLU A 338 35.10 -11.90 1.92
N ALA A 339 35.93 -10.89 1.64
CA ALA A 339 35.57 -9.67 0.90
C ALA A 339 35.30 -9.99 -0.57
N ARG A 340 34.23 -10.76 -0.81
CA ARG A 340 33.81 -11.31 -2.08
C ARG A 340 32.44 -10.77 -2.46
N TYR A 341 32.37 -10.09 -3.59
CA TYR A 341 31.18 -9.44 -4.10
C TYR A 341 30.70 -10.16 -5.35
N TYR A 342 29.57 -10.86 -5.26
CA TYR A 342 28.97 -11.57 -6.40
C TYR A 342 28.27 -10.61 -7.35
N LEU A 343 28.47 -10.80 -8.65
CA LEU A 343 27.91 -9.94 -9.69
C LEU A 343 26.84 -10.69 -10.50
N PRO A 344 25.60 -10.17 -10.58
CA PRO A 344 24.58 -10.69 -11.49
C PRO A 344 24.81 -10.25 -12.94
N VAL A 345 24.06 -10.86 -13.85
CA VAL A 345 24.00 -10.49 -15.27
C VAL A 345 23.50 -9.04 -15.40
N GLY A 346 24.09 -8.27 -16.31
CA GLY A 346 23.79 -6.84 -16.52
C GLY A 346 24.53 -5.89 -15.57
N ALA A 347 25.39 -6.40 -14.68
CA ALA A 347 26.25 -5.56 -13.86
C ALA A 347 27.34 -4.92 -14.74
N VAL A 348 27.47 -3.59 -14.66
CA VAL A 348 28.53 -2.84 -15.32
C VAL A 348 29.70 -2.71 -14.37
N LEU A 349 30.87 -3.21 -14.75
CA LEU A 349 32.11 -3.13 -13.99
C LEU A 349 32.70 -1.72 -14.08
N ASN A 350 33.09 -1.19 -12.94
CA ASN A 350 33.71 0.13 -12.81
C ASN A 350 35.22 0.07 -12.61
N VAL A 351 35.74 -1.10 -12.24
CA VAL A 351 37.14 -1.34 -11.92
C VAL A 351 37.72 -2.41 -12.83
N GLU A 352 39.03 -2.36 -13.04
CA GLU A 352 39.79 -3.36 -13.79
C GLU A 352 40.41 -4.41 -12.85
N ASN A 353 40.75 -5.57 -13.40
CA ASN A 353 41.44 -6.62 -12.64
C ASN A 353 42.83 -6.13 -12.21
N GLY A 354 43.16 -6.26 -10.93
CA GLY A 354 44.42 -5.78 -10.36
C GLY A 354 44.43 -4.30 -9.93
N ALA A 355 43.30 -3.59 -10.06
CA ALA A 355 43.20 -2.22 -9.58
C ALA A 355 43.27 -2.15 -8.05
N LYS A 356 43.95 -1.13 -7.51
CA LYS A 356 43.91 -0.79 -6.09
C LYS A 356 42.62 -0.02 -5.81
N VAL A 357 41.85 -0.47 -4.83
CA VAL A 357 40.60 0.18 -4.39
C VAL A 357 40.69 0.57 -2.93
N HIS A 358 40.05 1.68 -2.60
CA HIS A 358 39.83 2.10 -1.23
C HIS A 358 38.43 1.74 -0.77
N THR A 359 38.30 1.61 0.54
CA THR A 359 37.04 1.43 1.25
C THR A 359 36.03 2.49 0.79
N GLY A 360 34.82 2.09 0.37
CA GLY A 360 33.81 3.02 -0.15
C GLY A 360 33.84 3.22 -1.67
N ASP A 361 34.84 2.69 -2.40
CA ASP A 361 34.87 2.76 -3.85
C ASP A 361 33.84 1.82 -4.50
N VAL A 362 33.25 2.28 -5.62
CA VAL A 362 32.25 1.52 -6.39
C VAL A 362 32.95 0.53 -7.33
N LEU A 363 32.78 -0.76 -7.07
CA LEU A 363 33.33 -1.87 -7.87
C LEU A 363 32.52 -2.12 -9.14
N ALA A 364 31.19 -2.08 -9.04
CA ALA A 364 30.28 -2.29 -10.15
C ALA A 364 28.98 -1.50 -9.94
N ARG A 365 28.26 -1.23 -11.01
CA ARG A 365 26.93 -0.66 -10.98
C ARG A 365 25.93 -1.62 -11.58
N LEU A 366 24.88 -1.90 -10.84
CA LEU A 366 23.74 -2.67 -11.30
C LEU A 366 22.73 -1.70 -11.87
N SER A 367 22.47 -1.76 -13.17
CA SER A 367 21.37 -1.00 -13.74
C SER A 367 20.06 -1.53 -13.15
N LYS A 368 19.27 -0.64 -12.56
CA LYS A 368 17.87 -0.93 -12.23
C LYS A 368 17.06 -0.88 -13.53
N GLU A 369 17.35 -1.75 -14.49
CA GLU A 369 16.50 -1.94 -15.70
C GLU A 369 15.07 -2.40 -15.35
N ALA A 370 14.81 -2.64 -14.05
CA ALA A 370 13.53 -3.02 -13.47
C ALA A 370 12.80 -1.91 -12.70
N SER A 371 13.38 -0.71 -12.52
CA SER A 371 12.56 0.50 -12.27
C SER A 371 11.88 0.88 -13.58
N LYS A 372 11.16 -0.09 -14.17
CA LYS A 372 10.06 0.20 -15.07
C LYS A 372 9.32 1.31 -14.37
N THR A 373 9.24 2.46 -15.02
CA THR A 373 8.37 3.58 -14.67
C THR A 373 7.24 2.99 -13.86
N ARG A 374 7.18 3.27 -12.53
CA ARG A 374 6.11 2.72 -11.66
C ARG A 374 4.87 2.76 -12.53
N ASP A 375 4.23 1.62 -12.76
CA ASP A 375 3.14 1.47 -13.74
C ASP A 375 1.88 2.18 -13.22
N ILE A 376 2.06 3.43 -12.79
CA ILE A 376 1.13 4.52 -12.60
C ILE A 376 0.30 4.69 -13.88
N THR A 377 0.86 4.34 -15.05
CA THR A 377 0.15 4.26 -16.33
C THR A 377 -1.00 3.25 -16.33
N GLY A 378 -1.05 2.33 -15.36
CA GLY A 378 -2.14 1.39 -15.17
C GLY A 378 -3.50 2.06 -14.92
N GLY A 379 -3.56 3.33 -14.51
CA GLY A 379 -4.80 4.09 -14.34
C GLY A 379 -5.86 3.32 -13.54
N LEU A 380 -7.10 3.31 -14.01
CA LEU A 380 -8.21 2.61 -13.36
C LEU A 380 -8.03 1.08 -13.21
N PRO A 381 -7.46 0.33 -14.18
CA PRO A 381 -7.12 -1.08 -13.98
C PRO A 381 -6.36 -1.38 -12.69
N ARG A 382 -5.38 -0.55 -12.31
CA ARG A 382 -4.64 -0.72 -11.06
C ARG A 382 -5.54 -0.57 -9.83
N VAL A 383 -6.40 0.45 -9.82
CA VAL A 383 -7.40 0.67 -8.75
C VAL A 383 -8.36 -0.53 -8.66
N ALA A 384 -8.81 -1.05 -9.80
CA ALA A 384 -9.66 -2.23 -9.83
C ALA A 384 -8.95 -3.50 -9.31
N GLU A 385 -7.66 -3.68 -9.60
CA GLU A 385 -6.87 -4.79 -9.05
C GLU A 385 -6.74 -4.71 -7.53
N LEU A 386 -6.53 -3.51 -6.99
CA LEU A 386 -6.44 -3.25 -5.55
C LEU A 386 -7.77 -3.55 -4.83
N PHE A 387 -8.90 -3.08 -5.37
CA PHE A 387 -10.23 -3.37 -4.79
C PHE A 387 -10.67 -4.83 -4.96
N GLU A 388 -10.14 -5.55 -5.94
CA GLU A 388 -10.34 -7.00 -6.05
C GLU A 388 -9.34 -7.80 -5.19
N ALA A 389 -8.49 -7.13 -4.42
CA ALA A 389 -7.44 -7.72 -3.59
C ALA A 389 -6.57 -8.73 -4.36
N ARG A 390 -6.36 -8.52 -5.67
CA ARG A 390 -5.65 -9.49 -6.50
C ARG A 390 -4.18 -9.56 -6.10
N ARG A 391 -3.61 -10.77 -6.16
CA ARG A 391 -2.15 -10.93 -6.04
C ARG A 391 -1.48 -10.31 -7.28
N PRO A 392 -0.51 -9.40 -7.11
CA PRO A 392 0.24 -8.83 -8.22
C PRO A 392 0.92 -9.93 -9.05
N LYS A 393 1.14 -9.65 -10.34
CA LYS A 393 1.92 -10.56 -11.22
C LYS A 393 3.34 -10.75 -10.71
N ASP A 394 3.91 -9.69 -10.14
CA ASP A 394 5.22 -9.66 -9.55
C ASP A 394 5.13 -9.37 -8.05
N PRO A 395 4.89 -10.39 -7.20
CA PRO A 395 4.73 -10.19 -5.76
C PRO A 395 6.08 -10.01 -5.08
N ALA A 396 6.17 -8.98 -4.24
CA ALA A 396 7.24 -8.84 -3.27
C ALA A 396 7.11 -9.90 -2.18
N VAL A 397 8.24 -10.25 -1.55
CA VAL A 397 8.28 -11.12 -0.37
C VAL A 397 8.69 -10.29 0.84
N MET A 398 7.88 -10.29 1.89
CA MET A 398 8.13 -9.59 3.14
C MET A 398 8.58 -10.55 4.25
N ALA A 399 9.39 -10.06 5.18
CA ALA A 399 9.74 -10.77 6.40
C ALA A 399 8.52 -10.91 7.32
N GLU A 400 8.23 -12.13 7.79
CA GLU A 400 7.12 -12.43 8.70
C GLU A 400 7.53 -12.28 10.17
N ILE A 401 8.81 -12.51 10.46
CA ILE A 401 9.40 -12.44 11.80
C ILE A 401 10.62 -11.54 11.81
N GLU A 402 10.96 -11.04 12.99
CA GLU A 402 12.22 -10.34 13.24
C GLU A 402 13.35 -11.36 13.36
N GLY A 403 14.52 -11.07 12.78
CA GLY A 403 15.68 -11.93 12.93
C GLY A 403 16.76 -11.74 11.88
N ARG A 404 17.74 -12.66 11.87
CA ARG A 404 18.87 -12.66 10.96
C ARG A 404 18.63 -13.56 9.77
N ILE A 405 19.10 -13.12 8.60
CA ILE A 405 18.94 -13.86 7.35
C ILE A 405 20.07 -14.87 7.16
N GLU A 406 19.70 -16.12 6.91
CA GLU A 406 20.60 -17.21 6.52
C GLU A 406 20.20 -17.80 5.17
N PHE A 407 21.17 -18.03 4.28
CA PHE A 407 20.89 -18.68 3.00
C PHE A 407 21.11 -20.19 3.11
N GLY A 408 20.04 -20.95 2.90
CA GLY A 408 20.09 -22.40 2.87
C GLY A 408 20.64 -22.94 1.54
N LYS A 409 20.85 -24.26 1.49
CA LYS A 409 21.19 -24.93 0.22
C LYS A 409 20.08 -24.73 -0.81
N ASP A 410 20.48 -24.30 -2.01
CA ASP A 410 19.60 -24.18 -3.17
C ASP A 410 18.83 -25.48 -3.43
N TYR A 411 17.52 -25.35 -3.70
CA TYR A 411 16.66 -26.45 -4.09
C TYR A 411 16.16 -26.26 -5.52
N LYS A 412 16.71 -27.05 -6.45
CA LYS A 412 16.42 -26.94 -7.90
C LYS A 412 16.68 -25.49 -8.40
N ASN A 413 15.67 -24.86 -8.99
CA ASN A 413 15.72 -23.47 -9.48
C ASN A 413 15.26 -22.43 -8.43
N LYS A 414 15.16 -22.81 -7.15
CA LYS A 414 14.78 -21.91 -6.06
C LYS A 414 15.94 -21.79 -5.05
N ARG A 415 16.21 -20.57 -4.60
CA ARG A 415 17.04 -20.26 -3.43
C ARG A 415 16.19 -20.45 -2.17
N ARG A 416 16.77 -21.03 -1.12
CA ARG A 416 16.15 -21.11 0.20
C ARG A 416 16.75 -20.02 1.07
N LEU A 417 15.89 -19.24 1.70
CA LEU A 417 16.26 -18.22 2.66
C LEU A 417 15.55 -18.56 3.97
N ARG A 418 16.25 -18.46 5.10
CA ARG A 418 15.69 -18.65 6.43
C ARG A 418 15.87 -17.37 7.23
N ILE A 419 14.88 -16.99 8.01
CA ILE A 419 15.02 -15.96 9.04
C ILE A 419 15.14 -16.69 10.36
N VAL A 420 16.30 -16.55 11.00
CA VAL A 420 16.58 -17.10 12.33
C VAL A 420 16.28 -15.98 13.34
N PRO A 421 15.27 -16.14 14.21
CA PRO A 421 14.98 -15.15 15.23
C PRO A 421 16.15 -15.04 16.21
N ASP A 422 16.33 -13.87 16.84
CA ASP A 422 17.37 -13.70 17.87
C ASP A 422 17.03 -14.45 19.18
N ASP A 423 15.78 -14.91 19.33
CA ASP A 423 15.30 -15.73 20.45
C ASP A 423 15.35 -17.21 20.07
N ASP A 424 16.15 -18.00 20.80
CA ASP A 424 16.38 -19.44 20.58
C ASP A 424 15.11 -20.31 20.73
N LEU A 425 14.03 -19.77 21.32
CA LEU A 425 12.75 -20.47 21.50
C LEU A 425 11.83 -20.42 20.27
N ALA A 426 12.06 -19.49 19.34
CA ALA A 426 11.20 -19.31 18.17
C ALA A 426 11.69 -20.11 16.96
N GLU A 427 10.76 -20.76 16.24
CA GLU A 427 11.12 -21.55 15.06
C GLU A 427 11.54 -20.66 13.87
N PRO A 428 12.63 -20.99 13.15
CA PRO A 428 13.03 -20.26 11.95
C PRO A 428 11.98 -20.35 10.84
N VAL A 429 11.67 -19.22 10.20
CA VAL A 429 10.76 -19.17 9.05
C VAL A 429 11.53 -19.32 7.75
N GLU A 430 11.10 -20.25 6.89
CA GLU A 430 11.74 -20.51 5.61
C GLU A 430 10.98 -19.95 4.40
N TYR A 431 11.71 -19.34 3.48
CA TYR A 431 11.24 -18.82 2.21
C TYR A 431 11.90 -19.55 1.04
N THR A 432 11.12 -19.80 -0.03
CA THR A 432 11.65 -20.30 -1.30
C THR A 432 11.52 -19.24 -2.38
N ILE A 433 12.65 -18.70 -2.83
CA ILE A 433 12.70 -17.59 -3.79
C ILE A 433 13.21 -18.10 -5.13
N PRO A 434 12.50 -17.88 -6.25
CA PRO A 434 13.00 -18.20 -7.59
C PRO A 434 14.35 -17.53 -7.90
N LYS A 435 15.31 -18.25 -8.51
CA LYS A 435 16.66 -17.72 -8.80
C LYS A 435 16.71 -16.51 -9.74
N ASN A 436 15.63 -16.26 -10.50
CA ASN A 436 15.52 -15.12 -11.41
C ASN A 436 15.03 -13.83 -10.72
N ARG A 437 14.72 -13.88 -9.42
CA ARG A 437 14.25 -12.73 -8.63
C ARG A 437 15.42 -12.01 -7.98
N HIS A 438 15.34 -10.69 -7.93
CA HIS A 438 16.33 -9.87 -7.23
C HIS A 438 16.03 -9.85 -5.73
N VAL A 439 16.98 -10.32 -4.93
CA VAL A 439 16.89 -10.35 -3.46
C VAL A 439 17.57 -9.10 -2.92
N LEU A 440 16.86 -8.33 -2.11
CA LEU A 440 17.31 -7.04 -1.55
C LEU A 440 18.19 -7.19 -0.31
N VAL A 441 18.23 -8.40 0.25
CA VAL A 441 18.88 -8.72 1.53
C VAL A 441 20.08 -9.66 1.34
N GLN A 442 21.06 -9.56 2.24
CA GLN A 442 22.28 -10.37 2.29
C GLN A 442 22.32 -11.29 3.50
N GLU A 443 23.26 -12.24 3.49
CA GLU A 443 23.48 -13.16 4.59
C GLU A 443 23.99 -12.40 5.82
N GLY A 444 23.35 -12.63 6.97
CA GLY A 444 23.62 -11.92 8.22
C GLY A 444 22.87 -10.59 8.38
N ASP A 445 22.10 -10.13 7.39
CA ASP A 445 21.26 -8.94 7.56
C ASP A 445 20.17 -9.19 8.61
N HIS A 446 19.93 -8.18 9.45
CA HIS A 446 18.84 -8.18 10.42
C HIS A 446 17.62 -7.49 9.82
N VAL A 447 16.47 -8.16 9.89
CA VAL A 447 15.21 -7.69 9.29
C VAL A 447 14.10 -7.62 10.32
N LYS A 448 13.21 -6.63 10.17
CA LYS A 448 12.00 -6.48 10.96
C LYS A 448 10.77 -7.02 10.21
N PRO A 449 9.68 -7.37 10.93
CA PRO A 449 8.44 -7.77 10.28
C PRO A 449 7.96 -6.69 9.30
N GLY A 450 7.68 -7.09 8.07
CA GLY A 450 7.28 -6.20 6.97
C GLY A 450 8.41 -5.71 6.07
N ASP A 451 9.68 -5.92 6.42
CA ASP A 451 10.80 -5.57 5.54
C ASP A 451 10.78 -6.39 4.24
N LEU A 452 11.07 -5.73 3.11
CA LEU A 452 11.09 -6.36 1.80
C LEU A 452 12.37 -7.18 1.59
N ILE A 453 12.21 -8.49 1.42
CA ILE A 453 13.28 -9.46 1.12
C ILE A 453 13.53 -9.51 -0.38
N VAL A 454 12.47 -9.52 -1.17
CA VAL A 454 12.49 -9.61 -2.63
C VAL A 454 11.78 -8.39 -3.20
N ASP A 455 12.38 -7.79 -4.20
CA ASP A 455 11.79 -6.65 -4.91
C ASP A 455 10.49 -7.05 -5.63
N GLY A 456 9.53 -6.13 -5.69
CA GLY A 456 8.21 -6.37 -6.29
C GLY A 456 7.10 -5.53 -5.67
N ALA A 457 5.87 -5.76 -6.12
CA ALA A 457 4.69 -5.09 -5.57
C ALA A 457 4.23 -5.80 -4.27
N PRO A 458 4.03 -5.08 -3.15
CA PRO A 458 3.53 -5.66 -1.91
C PRO A 458 2.17 -6.33 -2.09
N VAL A 459 2.01 -7.51 -1.49
CA VAL A 459 0.77 -8.28 -1.56
C VAL A 459 -0.14 -7.88 -0.40
N PRO A 460 -1.36 -7.35 -0.65
CA PRO A 460 -2.27 -6.90 0.41
C PRO A 460 -2.57 -7.96 1.48
N HIS A 461 -2.69 -9.23 1.07
CA HIS A 461 -2.95 -10.35 1.98
C HIS A 461 -1.80 -10.59 2.95
N ASP A 462 -0.55 -10.42 2.50
CA ASP A 462 0.62 -10.59 3.36
C ASP A 462 0.78 -9.38 4.30
N ILE A 463 0.46 -8.16 3.83
CA ILE A 463 0.43 -6.97 4.69
C ILE A 463 -0.56 -7.17 5.85
N LEU A 464 -1.77 -7.66 5.56
CA LEU A 464 -2.77 -7.94 6.59
C LEU A 464 -2.27 -8.96 7.61
N ARG A 465 -1.62 -10.03 7.14
CA ARG A 465 -1.13 -11.13 7.96
C ARG A 465 0.02 -10.72 8.89
N ILE A 466 0.93 -9.90 8.39
CA ILE A 466 2.18 -9.53 9.07
C ILE A 466 2.02 -8.24 9.88
N LEU A 467 1.49 -7.19 9.27
CA LEU A 467 1.44 -5.84 9.83
C LEU A 467 0.06 -5.44 10.37
N GLY A 468 -0.98 -6.22 10.05
CA GLY A 468 -2.34 -6.00 10.55
C GLY A 468 -3.18 -5.03 9.72
N ILE A 469 -4.36 -4.69 10.26
CA ILE A 469 -5.40 -3.92 9.55
C ILE A 469 -4.97 -2.48 9.31
N GLU A 470 -4.30 -1.84 10.27
CA GLU A 470 -3.92 -0.42 10.18
C GLU A 470 -2.92 -0.20 9.05
N ALA A 471 -1.89 -1.05 8.94
CA ALA A 471 -0.90 -0.99 7.88
C ALA A 471 -1.50 -1.33 6.51
N LEU A 472 -2.38 -2.34 6.43
CA LEU A 472 -3.10 -2.66 5.20
C LEU A 472 -3.93 -1.47 4.72
N ALA A 473 -4.68 -0.84 5.62
CA ALA A 473 -5.51 0.29 5.31
C ALA A 473 -4.70 1.48 4.80
N ALA A 474 -3.61 1.83 5.50
CA ALA A 474 -2.71 2.89 5.07
C ALA A 474 -2.13 2.60 3.67
N TYR A 475 -1.70 1.36 3.42
CA TYR A 475 -1.20 0.94 2.11
C TYR A 475 -2.26 1.08 1.00
N LEU A 476 -3.46 0.52 1.20
CA LEU A 476 -4.53 0.57 0.19
C LEU A 476 -5.00 2.01 -0.06
N VAL A 477 -5.16 2.80 0.99
CA VAL A 477 -5.54 4.22 0.87
C VAL A 477 -4.48 4.97 0.07
N ASN A 478 -3.20 4.84 0.43
CA ASN A 478 -2.12 5.54 -0.26
C ASN A 478 -1.98 5.10 -1.73
N GLU A 479 -1.96 3.80 -2.01
CA GLU A 479 -1.83 3.29 -3.39
C GLU A 479 -3.00 3.71 -4.28
N ILE A 480 -4.24 3.69 -3.77
CA ILE A 480 -5.41 4.14 -4.54
C ILE A 480 -5.35 5.65 -4.74
N GLN A 481 -5.02 6.41 -3.68
CA GLN A 481 -4.95 7.86 -3.74
C GLN A 481 -3.87 8.36 -4.69
N GLU A 482 -2.69 7.72 -4.72
CA GLU A 482 -1.63 8.06 -5.66
C GLU A 482 -2.13 8.01 -7.11
N VAL A 483 -2.92 7.00 -7.49
CA VAL A 483 -3.48 6.90 -8.84
C VAL A 483 -4.41 8.08 -9.16
N TYR A 484 -5.27 8.49 -8.23
CA TYR A 484 -6.17 9.63 -8.44
C TYR A 484 -5.42 10.97 -8.45
N ARG A 485 -4.44 11.13 -7.55
CA ARG A 485 -3.60 12.34 -7.44
C ARG A 485 -2.73 12.56 -8.66
N LEU A 486 -2.15 11.49 -9.20
CA LEU A 486 -1.36 11.53 -10.44
C LEU A 486 -2.19 12.01 -11.65
N GLN A 487 -3.52 11.97 -11.53
CA GLN A 487 -4.46 12.49 -12.52
C GLN A 487 -5.11 13.82 -12.10
N GLY A 488 -4.63 14.44 -11.02
CA GLY A 488 -5.12 15.73 -10.52
C GLY A 488 -6.49 15.67 -9.81
N VAL A 489 -6.98 14.48 -9.48
CA VAL A 489 -8.23 14.31 -8.72
C VAL A 489 -7.90 14.08 -7.24
N LYS A 490 -8.37 14.97 -6.37
CA LYS A 490 -8.29 14.79 -4.91
C LYS A 490 -9.55 14.09 -4.41
N ILE A 491 -9.38 12.94 -3.76
CA ILE A 491 -10.44 12.22 -3.05
C ILE A 491 -10.09 12.25 -1.56
N ASN A 492 -11.07 12.30 -0.65
CA ASN A 492 -10.79 12.16 0.76
C ASN A 492 -10.61 10.69 1.16
N ASP A 493 -9.58 10.40 1.94
CA ASP A 493 -9.22 9.07 2.44
C ASP A 493 -10.42 8.32 3.06
N LYS A 494 -11.36 9.02 3.70
CA LYS A 494 -12.54 8.41 4.33
C LYS A 494 -13.40 7.59 3.37
N HIS A 495 -13.46 7.96 2.08
CA HIS A 495 -14.22 7.20 1.08
C HIS A 495 -13.55 5.86 0.77
N VAL A 496 -12.23 5.83 0.64
CA VAL A 496 -11.49 4.59 0.43
C VAL A 496 -11.57 3.69 1.66
N GLU A 497 -11.45 4.26 2.87
CA GLU A 497 -11.60 3.54 4.13
C GLU A 497 -12.97 2.86 4.26
N VAL A 498 -14.06 3.50 3.80
CA VAL A 498 -15.40 2.89 3.76
C VAL A 498 -15.39 1.63 2.92
N ILE A 499 -14.76 1.64 1.73
CA ILE A 499 -14.70 0.44 0.88
C ILE A 499 -13.82 -0.64 1.50
N VAL A 500 -12.64 -0.27 2.03
CA VAL A 500 -11.72 -1.22 2.68
C VAL A 500 -12.36 -1.87 3.90
N ARG A 501 -13.20 -1.15 4.67
CA ARG A 501 -14.00 -1.73 5.76
C ARG A 501 -14.90 -2.86 5.26
N GLN A 502 -15.52 -2.67 4.09
CA GLN A 502 -16.42 -3.68 3.51
C GLN A 502 -15.65 -4.89 2.96
N MET A 503 -14.39 -4.71 2.55
CA MET A 503 -13.50 -5.81 2.15
C MET A 503 -13.04 -6.67 3.34
N LEU A 504 -13.17 -6.18 4.58
CA LEU A 504 -12.71 -6.82 5.82
C LEU A 504 -13.88 -7.33 6.70
N GLN A 505 -15.04 -7.65 6.11
CA GLN A 505 -16.23 -8.11 6.84
C GLN A 505 -16.18 -9.59 7.28
N LYS A 506 -15.20 -10.37 6.80
CA LYS A 506 -15.07 -11.80 7.13
C LYS A 506 -13.84 -12.07 7.98
N VAL A 507 -13.95 -13.07 8.85
CA VAL A 507 -12.85 -13.61 9.64
C VAL A 507 -12.78 -15.13 9.43
N GLU A 508 -11.56 -15.68 9.45
CA GLU A 508 -11.29 -17.11 9.34
C GLU A 508 -10.90 -17.66 10.70
N VAL A 509 -11.62 -18.69 11.16
CA VAL A 509 -11.47 -19.25 12.51
C VAL A 509 -10.20 -20.10 12.59
N MET A 510 -9.28 -19.72 13.49
CA MET A 510 -8.01 -20.40 13.76
C MET A 510 -8.08 -21.34 14.96
N ASP A 511 -8.90 -21.00 15.94
CA ASP A 511 -9.22 -21.87 17.07
C ASP A 511 -10.71 -21.72 17.37
N PRO A 512 -11.54 -22.76 17.20
CA PRO A 512 -12.97 -22.67 17.48
C PRO A 512 -13.27 -22.53 18.99
N GLY A 513 -12.33 -22.79 19.89
CA GLY A 513 -12.58 -22.74 21.33
C GLY A 513 -13.73 -23.66 21.74
N ASP A 514 -14.68 -23.14 22.52
CA ASP A 514 -15.90 -23.87 22.93
C ASP A 514 -17.15 -23.43 22.11
N THR A 515 -16.94 -22.77 20.97
CA THR A 515 -18.02 -22.33 20.06
C THR A 515 -18.46 -23.45 19.12
N THR A 516 -19.46 -23.16 18.28
CA THR A 516 -19.92 -24.06 17.22
C THR A 516 -19.16 -23.89 15.90
N PHE A 517 -18.15 -23.02 15.85
CA PHE A 517 -17.39 -22.76 14.64
C PHE A 517 -16.46 -23.93 14.29
N LEU A 518 -16.12 -24.05 13.01
CA LEU A 518 -15.14 -25.02 12.51
C LEU A 518 -13.80 -24.35 12.22
N LEU A 519 -12.72 -25.11 12.36
CA LEU A 519 -11.37 -24.67 11.99
C LEU A 519 -11.30 -24.36 10.48
N GLY A 520 -10.86 -23.16 10.12
CA GLY A 520 -10.78 -22.66 8.75
C GLY A 520 -12.11 -22.15 8.18
N GLU A 521 -13.18 -22.11 8.98
CA GLU A 521 -14.46 -21.56 8.55
C GLU A 521 -14.39 -20.03 8.41
N GLN A 522 -14.94 -19.51 7.31
CA GLN A 522 -15.07 -18.07 7.09
C GLN A 522 -16.44 -17.59 7.52
N VAL A 523 -16.48 -16.76 8.57
CA VAL A 523 -17.72 -16.26 9.17
C VAL A 523 -17.76 -14.73 9.12
N ASP A 524 -18.97 -14.16 9.20
CA ASP A 524 -19.13 -12.71 9.32
C ASP A 524 -18.53 -12.21 10.62
N LYS A 525 -17.72 -11.14 10.54
CA LYS A 525 -17.07 -10.52 11.69
C LYS A 525 -18.07 -10.16 12.79
N ALA A 526 -19.20 -9.57 12.42
CA ALA A 526 -20.25 -9.19 13.36
C ALA A 526 -20.88 -10.41 14.07
N GLU A 527 -21.00 -11.55 13.38
CA GLU A 527 -21.50 -12.78 13.98
C GLU A 527 -20.46 -13.40 14.91
N PHE A 528 -19.20 -13.47 14.49
CA PHE A 528 -18.09 -13.95 15.28
C PHE A 528 -17.96 -13.20 16.61
N GLU A 529 -17.97 -11.86 16.56
CA GLU A 529 -17.92 -11.00 17.75
C GLU A 529 -19.12 -11.24 18.68
N ARG A 530 -20.33 -11.41 18.12
CA ARG A 530 -21.55 -11.69 18.89
C ARG A 530 -21.47 -13.04 19.61
N VAL A 531 -20.99 -14.09 18.94
CA VAL A 531 -20.84 -15.43 19.52
C VAL A 531 -19.77 -15.42 20.60
N ASN A 532 -18.62 -14.79 20.36
CA ASN A 532 -17.56 -14.67 21.36
C ASN A 532 -17.98 -13.87 22.58
N ALA A 533 -18.69 -12.75 22.40
CA ALA A 533 -19.23 -11.98 23.51
C ALA A 533 -20.28 -12.78 24.33
N ARG A 534 -20.93 -13.77 23.72
CA ARG A 534 -21.81 -14.71 24.45
C ARG A 534 -20.99 -15.75 25.23
N MET A 535 -20.00 -16.38 24.60
CA MET A 535 -19.16 -17.38 25.28
C MET A 535 -18.41 -16.82 26.48
N LEU A 536 -17.89 -15.60 26.36
CA LEU A 536 -17.25 -14.88 27.46
C LEU A 536 -18.20 -14.64 28.64
N ARG A 537 -19.47 -14.28 28.37
CA ARG A 537 -20.50 -14.12 29.41
C ARG A 537 -20.87 -15.44 30.09
N GLU A 538 -20.75 -16.55 29.37
CA GLU A 538 -20.98 -17.91 29.87
C GLU A 538 -19.72 -18.51 30.53
N GLY A 539 -18.60 -17.77 30.59
CA GLY A 539 -17.33 -18.23 31.19
C GLY A 539 -16.61 -19.32 30.38
N ARG A 540 -16.95 -19.47 29.10
CA ARG A 540 -16.38 -20.48 28.18
C ARG A 540 -15.27 -19.89 27.33
N ARG A 541 -14.45 -20.73 26.70
CA ARG A 541 -13.33 -20.27 25.86
C ARG A 541 -13.88 -19.68 24.56
N PRO A 542 -13.60 -18.40 24.24
CA PRO A 542 -13.99 -17.80 22.97
C PRO A 542 -13.17 -18.38 21.82
N ALA A 543 -13.71 -18.29 20.60
CA ALA A 543 -12.97 -18.65 19.40
C ALA A 543 -11.94 -17.55 19.05
N GLN A 544 -10.84 -17.95 18.41
CA GLN A 544 -9.84 -17.06 17.81
C GLN A 544 -9.96 -17.12 16.30
N ALA A 545 -9.87 -15.96 15.65
CA ALA A 545 -9.96 -15.85 14.20
C ALA A 545 -9.04 -14.76 13.67
N PHE A 546 -8.67 -14.87 12.41
CA PHE A 546 -7.87 -13.89 11.69
C PHE A 546 -8.72 -13.17 10.63
N PRO A 547 -8.60 -11.84 10.46
CA PRO A 547 -9.35 -11.12 9.42
C PRO A 547 -8.97 -11.59 8.01
N VAL A 548 -9.96 -11.70 7.13
CA VAL A 548 -9.75 -12.08 5.72
C VAL A 548 -10.05 -10.89 4.83
N LEU A 549 -9.08 -10.53 4.00
CA LEU A 549 -9.28 -9.54 2.94
C LEU A 549 -9.99 -10.20 1.75
N GLN A 550 -11.16 -9.69 1.38
CA GLN A 550 -11.89 -10.15 0.20
C GLN A 550 -11.94 -9.05 -0.86
N GLY A 551 -11.83 -9.45 -2.13
CA GLY A 551 -12.12 -8.55 -3.25
C GLY A 551 -13.61 -8.16 -3.27
N ILE A 552 -13.91 -6.95 -3.74
CA ILE A 552 -15.28 -6.41 -3.75
C ILE A 552 -16.30 -7.33 -4.44
N THR A 553 -15.92 -8.06 -5.51
CA THR A 553 -16.84 -8.99 -6.18
C THR A 553 -17.22 -10.17 -5.27
N LYS A 554 -16.24 -10.74 -4.56
CA LYS A 554 -16.49 -11.85 -3.63
C LYS A 554 -17.26 -11.39 -2.40
N ALA A 555 -16.92 -10.21 -1.87
CA ALA A 555 -17.61 -9.62 -0.73
C ALA A 555 -19.10 -9.37 -1.02
N SER A 556 -19.44 -8.83 -2.20
CA SER A 556 -20.83 -8.58 -2.60
C SER A 556 -21.68 -9.84 -2.74
N LEU A 557 -21.09 -10.96 -3.19
CA LEU A 557 -21.79 -12.25 -3.30
C LEU A 557 -22.03 -12.94 -1.95
N GLN A 558 -21.21 -12.65 -0.94
CA GLN A 558 -21.27 -13.27 0.39
C GLN A 558 -21.97 -12.40 1.44
N THR A 559 -22.81 -11.46 1.00
CA THR A 559 -23.64 -10.62 1.86
C THR A 559 -24.74 -11.44 2.55
N GLN A 560 -25.28 -10.92 3.65
CA GLN A 560 -26.33 -11.60 4.41
C GLN A 560 -27.66 -11.65 3.65
N SER A 561 -27.97 -10.61 2.88
CA SER A 561 -29.16 -10.57 2.04
C SER A 561 -28.95 -11.36 0.76
N PHE A 562 -29.67 -12.46 0.61
CA PHE A 562 -29.67 -13.20 -0.65
C PHE A 562 -30.42 -12.43 -1.76
N ILE A 563 -31.38 -11.55 -1.42
CA ILE A 563 -32.09 -10.70 -2.38
C ILE A 563 -31.11 -9.70 -3.01
N SER A 564 -30.28 -9.06 -2.17
CA SER A 564 -29.24 -8.15 -2.64
C SER A 564 -28.18 -8.87 -3.46
N ALA A 565 -27.66 -10.01 -2.97
CA ALA A 565 -26.65 -10.79 -3.68
C ALA A 565 -27.16 -11.30 -5.04
N ALA A 566 -28.41 -11.78 -5.12
CA ALA A 566 -29.01 -12.32 -6.34
C ALA A 566 -29.16 -11.27 -7.46
N SER A 567 -29.28 -10.00 -7.11
CA SER A 567 -29.37 -8.88 -8.06
C SER A 567 -28.02 -8.50 -8.69
N PHE A 568 -26.91 -8.96 -8.11
CA PHE A 568 -25.57 -8.58 -8.54
C PHE A 568 -25.07 -9.49 -9.67
N GLN A 569 -24.65 -10.72 -9.33
CA GLN A 569 -24.09 -11.74 -10.24
C GLN A 569 -24.40 -13.14 -9.73
N GLU A 570 -24.19 -14.15 -10.58
CA GLU A 570 -24.36 -15.57 -10.23
C GLU A 570 -25.73 -15.90 -9.60
N THR A 571 -26.80 -15.24 -10.07
CA THR A 571 -28.16 -15.32 -9.50
C THR A 571 -28.61 -16.76 -9.22
N THR A 572 -28.40 -17.67 -10.16
CA THR A 572 -28.76 -19.09 -10.00
C THR A 572 -28.08 -19.71 -8.77
N ARG A 573 -26.76 -19.50 -8.62
CA ARG A 573 -25.99 -20.02 -7.50
C ARG A 573 -26.48 -19.46 -6.18
N VAL A 574 -26.66 -18.13 -6.10
CA VAL A 574 -27.13 -17.45 -4.89
C VAL A 574 -28.49 -17.96 -4.45
N LEU A 575 -29.43 -18.10 -5.39
CA LEU A 575 -30.77 -18.59 -5.09
C LEU A 575 -30.79 -20.07 -4.72
N THR A 576 -29.98 -20.91 -5.37
CA THR A 576 -29.84 -22.32 -4.98
C THR A 576 -29.28 -22.47 -3.57
N ASP A 577 -28.22 -21.73 -3.23
CA ASP A 577 -27.63 -21.74 -1.90
C ASP A 577 -28.62 -21.23 -0.83
N ALA A 578 -29.38 -20.18 -1.15
CA ALA A 578 -30.41 -19.64 -0.27
C ALA A 578 -31.57 -20.61 -0.05
N ALA A 579 -32.03 -21.28 -1.12
CA ALA A 579 -33.09 -22.29 -1.05
C ALA A 579 -32.64 -23.53 -0.26
N PHE A 580 -31.43 -24.01 -0.50
CA PHE A 580 -30.85 -25.16 0.21
C PHE A 580 -30.70 -24.87 1.71
N ALA A 581 -30.24 -23.68 2.08
CA ALA A 581 -30.07 -23.27 3.47
C ALA A 581 -31.37 -22.75 4.13
N GLY A 582 -32.48 -22.62 3.39
CA GLY A 582 -33.72 -22.05 3.90
C GLY A 582 -33.57 -20.62 4.44
N LYS A 583 -32.78 -19.78 3.77
CA LYS A 583 -32.45 -18.43 4.25
C LYS A 583 -33.69 -17.54 4.34
N VAL A 584 -33.77 -16.74 5.40
CA VAL A 584 -34.81 -15.72 5.59
C VAL A 584 -34.16 -14.34 5.54
N ASP A 585 -34.63 -13.49 4.63
CA ASP A 585 -34.15 -12.11 4.50
C ASP A 585 -34.92 -11.17 5.43
N ARG A 586 -34.20 -10.27 6.11
CA ARG A 586 -34.78 -9.30 7.07
C ARG A 586 -34.91 -7.88 6.50
N LEU A 587 -34.49 -7.66 5.24
CA LEU A 587 -34.60 -6.37 4.55
C LEU A 587 -33.93 -5.22 5.32
N HIS A 588 -32.71 -5.45 5.80
CA HIS A 588 -31.94 -4.43 6.55
C HIS A 588 -31.15 -3.48 5.65
N GLY A 589 -30.88 -3.86 4.40
CA GLY A 589 -30.11 -3.08 3.44
C GLY A 589 -30.98 -2.19 2.57
N LEU A 590 -30.33 -1.36 1.74
CA LEU A 590 -31.06 -0.49 0.82
C LEU A 590 -31.69 -1.26 -0.33
N LYS A 591 -30.94 -2.18 -0.93
CA LYS A 591 -31.33 -2.78 -2.21
C LYS A 591 -32.55 -3.69 -2.08
N GLU A 592 -32.61 -4.50 -1.02
CA GLU A 592 -33.78 -5.35 -0.80
C GLU A 592 -35.06 -4.54 -0.66
N ASN A 593 -35.00 -3.42 0.07
CA ASN A 593 -36.14 -2.53 0.23
C ASN A 593 -36.55 -1.87 -1.09
N VAL A 594 -35.58 -1.48 -1.93
CA VAL A 594 -35.87 -0.97 -3.29
C VAL A 594 -36.57 -2.04 -4.14
N ILE A 595 -36.06 -3.27 -4.14
CA ILE A 595 -36.61 -4.39 -4.94
C ILE A 595 -38.05 -4.73 -4.50
N VAL A 596 -38.32 -4.71 -3.20
CA VAL A 596 -39.65 -5.03 -2.63
C VAL A 596 -40.59 -3.82 -2.66
N GLY A 597 -40.11 -2.62 -2.99
CA GLY A 597 -40.91 -1.39 -3.04
C GLY A 597 -41.22 -0.78 -1.66
N ARG A 598 -40.34 -1.00 -0.67
CA ARG A 598 -40.40 -0.42 0.68
C ARG A 598 -39.48 0.82 0.79
N LEU A 599 -39.72 1.62 1.83
CA LEU A 599 -38.81 2.72 2.17
C LEU A 599 -37.43 2.15 2.54
N ILE A 600 -36.38 2.71 1.94
CA ILE A 600 -34.99 2.36 2.26
C ILE A 600 -34.66 2.71 3.73
N PRO A 601 -33.81 1.92 4.41
CA PRO A 601 -33.45 2.15 5.82
C PRO A 601 -32.39 3.25 6.00
N ALA A 602 -32.45 4.30 5.16
CA ALA A 602 -31.56 5.45 5.16
C ALA A 602 -32.38 6.76 5.08
N GLY A 603 -31.79 7.87 5.53
CA GLY A 603 -32.43 9.19 5.53
C GLY A 603 -33.83 9.18 6.15
N THR A 604 -34.81 9.68 5.41
CA THR A 604 -36.22 9.76 5.86
C THR A 604 -36.84 8.40 6.14
N GLY A 605 -36.47 7.36 5.40
CA GLY A 605 -37.01 6.02 5.60
C GLY A 605 -36.59 5.41 6.94
N ARG A 606 -35.37 5.71 7.39
CA ARG A 606 -34.91 5.36 8.74
C ARG A 606 -35.73 6.06 9.82
N VAL A 607 -35.95 7.37 9.68
CA VAL A 607 -36.75 8.16 10.63
C VAL A 607 -38.16 7.58 10.76
N VAL A 608 -38.79 7.21 9.64
CA VAL A 608 -40.11 6.57 9.66
C VAL A 608 -40.07 5.20 10.34
N GLN A 609 -39.05 4.38 10.11
CA GLN A 609 -38.89 3.08 10.78
C GLN A 609 -38.68 3.24 12.28
N GLU A 610 -37.90 4.22 12.70
CA GLU A 610 -37.63 4.52 14.10
C GLU A 610 -38.89 5.03 14.82
N LEU A 611 -39.63 5.93 14.17
CA LEU A 611 -40.95 6.35 14.64
C LEU A 611 -41.89 5.14 14.79
N LYS A 612 -41.98 4.27 13.77
CA LYS A 612 -42.78 3.04 13.84
C LYS A 612 -42.34 2.12 14.98
N ARG A 613 -41.04 2.01 15.25
CA ARG A 613 -40.51 1.19 16.34
C ARG A 613 -40.86 1.77 17.70
N LEU A 614 -40.80 3.09 17.87
CA LEU A 614 -41.20 3.78 19.09
C LEU A 614 -42.72 3.70 19.32
N THR A 615 -43.51 3.73 18.25
CA THR A 615 -44.98 3.69 18.31
C THR A 615 -45.58 2.29 18.32
N ALA A 616 -44.81 1.24 18.01
CA ALA A 616 -45.28 -0.15 17.93
C ALA A 616 -45.93 -0.67 19.23
N GLY A 617 -45.65 -0.03 20.38
CA GLY A 617 -46.27 -0.35 21.67
C GLY A 617 -47.34 0.65 22.15
N ASP A 618 -47.60 1.74 21.42
CA ASP A 618 -48.54 2.78 21.83
C ASP A 618 -49.85 2.69 21.01
N PRO A 619 -50.99 2.34 21.63
CA PRO A 619 -52.26 2.15 20.93
C PRO A 619 -52.80 3.43 20.28
N ARG A 620 -52.27 4.62 20.61
CA ARG A 620 -52.66 5.90 19.98
C ARG A 620 -52.15 6.06 18.55
N PHE A 621 -51.12 5.30 18.19
CA PHE A 621 -50.46 5.35 16.89
C PHE A 621 -50.68 4.07 16.07
N ALA A 622 -51.56 3.18 16.53
CA ALA A 622 -52.01 2.04 15.76
C ALA A 622 -52.69 2.55 14.47
N PRO A 623 -52.42 1.95 13.30
CA PRO A 623 -53.13 2.31 12.08
C PRO A 623 -54.65 2.17 12.28
N PRO A 624 -55.48 3.01 11.63
CA PRO A 624 -56.93 2.81 11.64
C PRO A 624 -57.25 1.39 11.18
N ARG A 625 -58.12 0.68 11.91
CA ARG A 625 -58.52 -0.71 11.61
C ARG A 625 -59.08 -0.93 10.20
N ASP A 626 -59.41 0.16 9.51
CA ASP A 626 -60.03 0.18 8.19
C ASP A 626 -59.04 -0.02 7.03
N LEU A 627 -57.73 -0.09 7.32
CA LEU A 627 -56.64 -0.29 6.35
C LEU A 627 -55.92 -1.65 6.47
N GLU A 628 -56.40 -2.54 7.34
CA GLU A 628 -55.96 -3.94 7.33
C GLU A 628 -56.46 -4.61 6.04
N ALA A 629 -55.63 -4.61 5.00
CA ALA A 629 -55.79 -5.56 3.92
C ALA A 629 -55.82 -6.96 4.56
N PRO A 630 -56.79 -7.82 4.22
CA PRO A 630 -56.87 -9.15 4.83
C PRO A 630 -55.54 -9.87 4.61
N GLU A 631 -54.94 -10.32 5.71
CA GLU A 631 -53.83 -11.27 5.69
C GLU A 631 -54.36 -12.60 5.13
N THR A 632 -54.58 -12.67 3.83
CA THR A 632 -54.58 -13.96 3.13
C THR A 632 -53.13 -14.42 3.09
N PRO A 633 -52.80 -15.60 3.65
CA PRO A 633 -51.54 -16.25 3.35
C PRO A 633 -51.48 -16.42 1.84
N LEU A 634 -50.39 -15.97 1.22
CA LEU A 634 -50.03 -16.43 -0.12
C LEU A 634 -49.66 -17.91 0.01
N GLU A 635 -50.67 -18.78 0.00
CA GLU A 635 -50.50 -20.18 -0.34
C GLU A 635 -50.06 -20.21 -1.81
N LEU A 636 -48.75 -20.27 -2.03
CA LEU A 636 -48.20 -20.73 -3.29
C LEU A 636 -48.62 -22.19 -3.45
N SER A 637 -49.71 -22.42 -4.18
CA SER A 637 -50.08 -23.77 -4.63
C SER A 637 -48.94 -24.35 -5.47
N ALA A 638 -48.52 -25.56 -5.10
CA ALA A 638 -47.40 -26.32 -5.67
C ALA A 638 -47.42 -26.45 -7.20
#